data_AF-A0A5N9AIG2-F1
#
_entry.id   AF-A0A5N9AIG2-F1
#
_cell.length_a   1.000
_cell.length_b   1.000
_cell.length_c   1.000
_cell.angle_alpha   90.00
_cell.angle_beta   90.00
_cell.angle_gamma   90.00
#
_symmetry.space_group_name_H-M   'P 1'
#
loop_
_entity.id
_entity.type
_entity.pdbx_description
1 polymer ?
#
loop_
_entity_poly.entity_id
_entity_poly.type
_entity_poly.pdbx_seq_one_letter_code
_entity_poly.pdbx_strand_id
1 'polypeptide(L)'
;MCFSSNMLIYILKAHIVLPLLLSWPFLILVGCILEQEEIPPAPVSSSDTTPASPEWLSHNLPLFNNGLTESPPDLDLIAAAGRLRSNFSQSFSVNEISNLVHAEGSAKDFWLTDIASNKTKKIRANLIAISDNAYWYFDERLSKAPQQLQEAIDSFEFSILPEFDITMPARMSNDIGIDPKITILHTYFEGAAGYFNSFDQYTAQVNPYSNQQRMIYMNLNQLDIGSSSYLGTLSHELQHLRHSINDPTEESWVNEGISEVMRNLSGYSPGFLHHFITAPSTQLNYWPSDKSLVFRHYGASTLFIDYLLQNYGGYENLKTLVSMQGNGIEGIDQYLSAVGFNEDFDEVFNNWVLANFLDTFETPPFNYPLSNIRIMPSLQLDQGSSALLTTPQYSAEYILLKPDTYPSTLYFQGSPTVRLMPSDVFSGNGCWWSNRGDLINTSLTGPVDLKFTDSPILDFWMWHDIEKDWDYLYLSVSEDDGTTWSPILTKSMSQNPASGASLSSGYTGTSDNWERHSADLSSYSGKAILIRFDYITDESVNESGVCIDDISISGVGIIENAESESSWESSGFIRTNNRITQKFTLQIIELGESHAITNIDLDANGKASFNISEPETQSEFIVVVSPTTRKTSIPSEYTLSLTAQ
;
A
#
# COMPACT_ATOMS: atom_id res chain seq x y z
N MET A 1 34.50 -2.26 -41.23
CA MET A 1 33.68 -2.68 -42.38
C MET A 1 32.45 -1.77 -42.43
N CYS A 2 32.17 -1.22 -43.61
CA CYS A 2 31.13 -0.23 -43.91
C CYS A 2 29.75 -0.86 -44.17
N PHE A 3 28.78 0.05 -44.30
CA PHE A 3 27.40 -0.01 -44.84
C PHE A 3 26.28 -0.06 -43.78
N SER A 4 25.17 0.68 -43.86
CA SER A 4 24.77 1.98 -44.46
C SER A 4 23.26 2.14 -44.21
N SER A 5 22.81 3.39 -44.07
CA SER A 5 21.47 3.92 -43.83
C SER A 5 20.42 3.73 -44.96
N ASN A 6 19.12 3.91 -44.59
CA ASN A 6 17.99 4.57 -45.31
C ASN A 6 16.69 4.31 -44.47
N MET A 7 15.88 5.23 -43.92
CA MET A 7 15.22 6.51 -44.32
C MET A 7 14.02 6.37 -45.29
N LEU A 8 12.78 6.65 -44.81
CA LEU A 8 11.73 7.59 -45.34
C LEU A 8 10.33 7.32 -44.69
N ILE A 9 9.69 8.26 -43.95
CA ILE A 9 8.73 9.35 -44.33
C ILE A 9 7.28 8.91 -44.68
N TYR A 10 6.27 9.44 -43.96
CA TYR A 10 4.98 10.03 -44.47
C TYR A 10 4.28 10.82 -43.32
N ILE A 11 4.31 12.17 -43.25
CA ILE A 11 3.38 13.24 -43.72
C ILE A 11 2.23 13.67 -42.75
N LEU A 12 2.24 14.98 -42.48
CA LEU A 12 1.27 15.89 -41.85
C LEU A 12 -0.21 15.76 -42.29
N LYS A 13 -1.12 16.20 -41.40
CA LYS A 13 -2.23 17.12 -41.74
C LYS A 13 -2.65 17.98 -40.54
N ALA A 14 -2.44 19.29 -40.66
CA ALA A 14 -3.04 20.34 -39.84
C ALA A 14 -4.19 20.99 -40.62
N HIS A 15 -5.32 21.33 -39.99
CA HIS A 15 -6.30 22.30 -40.50
C HIS A 15 -6.76 23.25 -39.36
N ILE A 16 -6.55 24.54 -39.61
CA ILE A 16 -7.03 25.72 -38.88
C ILE A 16 -8.39 26.11 -39.46
N VAL A 17 -9.41 26.43 -38.64
CA VAL A 17 -10.39 27.51 -38.90
C VAL A 17 -11.01 28.01 -37.59
N LEU A 18 -10.83 29.30 -37.29
CA LEU A 18 -11.71 30.14 -36.45
C LEU A 18 -12.42 31.12 -37.41
N PRO A 19 -13.67 31.58 -37.15
CA PRO A 19 -13.81 32.97 -36.67
C PRO A 19 -15.05 33.30 -35.78
N LEU A 20 -14.80 34.18 -34.81
CA LEU A 20 -15.53 35.38 -34.32
C LEU A 20 -17.03 35.68 -34.62
N LEU A 21 -17.68 36.21 -33.55
CA LEU A 21 -18.65 37.34 -33.43
C LEU A 21 -20.18 37.11 -33.47
N LEU A 22 -20.89 37.39 -32.35
CA LEU A 22 -21.83 38.52 -32.11
C LEU A 22 -23.04 38.23 -31.15
N SER A 23 -23.25 39.22 -30.26
CA SER A 23 -24.52 39.78 -29.73
C SER A 23 -25.44 39.04 -28.72
N TRP A 24 -25.50 39.64 -27.53
CA TRP A 24 -26.61 39.82 -26.55
C TRP A 24 -28.00 40.13 -27.17
N PRO A 25 -29.17 40.00 -26.48
CA PRO A 25 -29.40 40.57 -25.13
C PRO A 25 -30.43 39.90 -24.16
N PHE A 26 -30.29 40.33 -22.90
CA PHE A 26 -31.29 40.65 -21.86
C PHE A 26 -32.78 40.33 -22.10
N LEU A 27 -33.41 39.73 -21.07
CA LEU A 27 -34.80 40.03 -20.70
C LEU A 27 -34.99 40.02 -19.18
N ILE A 28 -35.50 41.13 -18.66
CA ILE A 28 -35.92 41.43 -17.29
C ILE A 28 -37.42 41.15 -17.15
N LEU A 29 -37.85 40.60 -16.01
CA LEU A 29 -39.15 40.84 -15.32
C LEU A 29 -39.02 40.20 -13.92
N VAL A 30 -38.89 40.94 -12.81
CA VAL A 30 -39.97 41.54 -12.00
C VAL A 30 -41.14 40.57 -11.83
N GLY A 31 -41.58 40.08 -10.68
CA GLY A 31 -41.33 40.37 -9.26
C GLY A 31 -42.62 39.95 -8.52
N CYS A 32 -42.53 39.44 -7.29
CA CYS A 32 -43.56 39.62 -6.25
C CYS A 32 -43.13 38.93 -4.95
N ILE A 33 -42.87 39.76 -3.95
CA ILE A 33 -42.86 39.41 -2.53
C ILE A 33 -44.33 39.40 -2.09
N LEU A 34 -44.74 38.37 -1.35
CA LEU A 34 -45.85 38.45 -0.41
C LEU A 34 -45.46 37.74 0.89
N GLU A 35 -45.52 38.52 1.97
CA GLU A 35 -45.30 38.17 3.36
C GLU A 35 -46.42 37.30 3.94
N GLN A 36 -46.00 36.35 4.76
CA GLN A 36 -46.53 35.86 6.04
C GLN A 36 -48.04 35.93 6.34
N GLU A 37 -48.56 34.78 6.76
CA GLU A 37 -49.47 34.69 7.91
C GLU A 37 -48.93 33.65 8.92
N GLU A 38 -48.68 34.12 10.14
CA GLU A 38 -48.33 33.32 11.31
C GLU A 38 -49.59 32.61 11.85
N ILE A 39 -49.48 31.30 12.14
CA ILE A 39 -50.48 30.54 12.89
C ILE A 39 -49.84 30.07 14.21
N PRO A 40 -50.46 30.32 15.38
CA PRO A 40 -49.89 30.00 16.69
C PRO A 40 -49.96 28.49 16.99
N PRO A 41 -49.08 27.93 17.84
CA PRO A 41 -49.04 26.50 18.09
C PRO A 41 -50.10 26.07 19.10
N ALA A 42 -50.73 24.93 18.83
CA ALA A 42 -51.56 24.19 19.79
C ALA A 42 -50.80 22.92 20.26
N PRO A 43 -51.12 22.39 21.45
CA PRO A 43 -50.18 21.71 22.31
C PRO A 43 -49.93 20.23 21.98
N VAL A 44 -48.74 19.79 22.38
CA VAL A 44 -48.17 18.44 22.26
C VAL A 44 -49.06 17.36 22.86
N SER A 45 -49.31 16.28 22.10
CA SER A 45 -49.64 14.97 22.64
C SER A 45 -48.70 13.91 22.08
N SER A 46 -48.01 13.25 22.98
CA SER A 46 -47.04 12.18 22.78
C SER A 46 -47.67 10.87 22.28
N SER A 47 -47.17 10.34 21.16
CA SER A 47 -46.74 8.94 20.98
C SER A 47 -46.60 8.64 19.49
N ASP A 48 -45.39 8.71 18.95
CA ASP A 48 -45.01 7.89 17.79
C ASP A 48 -43.48 7.77 17.78
N THR A 49 -43.02 6.53 17.91
CA THR A 49 -41.61 6.15 17.83
C THR A 49 -41.24 5.95 16.37
N THR A 50 -40.72 7.00 15.73
CA THR A 50 -39.85 6.88 14.56
C THR A 50 -38.43 6.54 15.02
N PRO A 51 -37.74 5.55 14.44
CA PRO A 51 -36.31 5.35 14.69
C PRO A 51 -35.55 6.61 14.28
N ALA A 52 -34.65 7.06 15.14
CA ALA A 52 -33.80 8.21 14.89
C ALA A 52 -32.93 7.99 13.63
N SER A 53 -33.00 8.94 12.70
CA SER A 53 -31.93 9.16 11.73
C SER A 53 -30.64 9.51 12.49
N PRO A 54 -29.50 8.86 12.22
CA PRO A 54 -28.24 9.24 12.84
C PRO A 54 -27.86 10.69 12.49
N GLU A 55 -27.61 11.52 13.51
CA GLU A 55 -27.06 12.87 13.37
C GLU A 55 -25.62 12.81 12.87
N TRP A 56 -25.41 12.64 11.56
CA TRP A 56 -24.14 12.95 10.88
C TRP A 56 -24.31 13.71 9.55
N LEU A 57 -25.55 14.04 9.15
CA LEU A 57 -25.81 14.81 7.93
C LEU A 57 -25.90 16.31 8.21
N SER A 58 -24.75 16.96 8.43
CA SER A 58 -24.54 18.36 8.02
C SER A 58 -23.10 18.82 8.33
N HIS A 59 -22.15 18.46 7.47
CA HIS A 59 -20.98 19.30 7.26
C HIS A 59 -20.82 19.47 5.76
N ASN A 60 -20.90 20.72 5.28
CA ASN A 60 -20.51 21.10 3.92
C ASN A 60 -18.99 20.89 3.80
N LEU A 61 -18.57 19.65 3.58
CA LEU A 61 -17.22 19.32 3.16
C LEU A 61 -17.09 19.67 1.67
N PRO A 62 -15.90 20.09 1.21
CA PRO A 62 -15.68 20.19 -0.24
C PRO A 62 -15.97 18.83 -0.89
N LEU A 63 -16.69 18.85 -2.01
CA LEU A 63 -17.09 17.64 -2.76
C LEU A 63 -15.90 16.71 -3.08
N PHE A 64 -14.69 17.28 -3.23
CA PHE A 64 -13.45 16.53 -3.43
C PHE A 64 -12.50 16.72 -2.24
N ASN A 65 -12.01 15.61 -1.70
CA ASN A 65 -11.08 15.62 -0.57
C ASN A 65 -9.63 15.76 -1.05
N ASN A 66 -9.17 17.00 -1.23
CA ASN A 66 -7.79 17.27 -1.67
C ASN A 66 -6.71 16.96 -0.62
N GLY A 67 -7.12 16.69 0.64
CA GLY A 67 -6.21 16.41 1.76
C GLY A 67 -6.10 14.92 2.13
N LEU A 68 -6.93 14.05 1.56
CA LEU A 68 -7.00 12.59 1.76
C LEU A 68 -6.52 12.10 3.14
N THR A 69 -7.39 12.18 4.13
CA THR A 69 -7.10 11.71 5.49
C THR A 69 -7.68 10.33 5.81
N GLU A 70 -8.46 9.74 4.90
CA GLU A 70 -9.13 8.46 5.13
C GLU A 70 -8.22 7.29 4.74
N SER A 71 -7.88 6.47 5.74
CA SER A 71 -7.23 5.18 5.50
C SER A 71 -8.27 4.17 5.03
N PRO A 72 -7.91 3.31 4.06
CA PRO A 72 -8.79 2.23 3.63
C PRO A 72 -9.01 1.23 4.78
N PRO A 73 -10.22 0.65 4.90
CA PRO A 73 -10.47 -0.41 5.88
C PRO A 73 -9.71 -1.69 5.56
N ASP A 74 -9.26 -2.36 6.61
CA ASP A 74 -8.57 -3.65 6.57
C ASP A 74 -9.46 -4.77 6.00
N LEU A 75 -8.82 -5.76 5.39
CA LEU A 75 -9.46 -6.94 4.85
C LEU A 75 -9.84 -7.92 5.97
N ASP A 76 -11.15 -8.01 6.24
CA ASP A 76 -11.72 -9.22 6.85
C ASP A 76 -11.94 -10.28 5.76
N LEU A 77 -10.95 -11.15 5.58
CA LEU A 77 -10.97 -12.18 4.54
C LEU A 77 -12.11 -13.20 4.73
N ILE A 78 -12.51 -13.50 5.97
CA ILE A 78 -13.60 -14.44 6.23
C ILE A 78 -14.93 -13.81 5.79
N ALA A 79 -15.17 -12.55 6.18
CA ALA A 79 -16.36 -11.82 5.76
C ALA A 79 -16.39 -11.65 4.23
N ALA A 80 -15.26 -11.30 3.61
CA ALA A 80 -15.16 -11.17 2.15
C ALA A 80 -15.44 -12.49 1.44
N ALA A 81 -14.85 -13.60 1.90
CA ALA A 81 -15.10 -14.94 1.36
C ALA A 81 -16.58 -15.34 1.51
N GLY A 82 -17.19 -15.04 2.67
CA GLY A 82 -18.61 -15.30 2.92
C GLY A 82 -19.56 -14.53 2.00
N ARG A 83 -19.17 -13.34 1.53
CA ARG A 83 -19.94 -12.56 0.55
C ARG A 83 -19.73 -13.04 -0.88
N LEU A 84 -18.49 -13.33 -1.27
CA LEU A 84 -18.12 -13.45 -2.68
C LEU A 84 -17.99 -14.89 -3.18
N ARG A 85 -17.74 -15.87 -2.31
CA ARG A 85 -17.61 -17.28 -2.73
C ARG A 85 -18.97 -17.97 -2.80
N SER A 86 -19.24 -18.60 -3.95
CA SER A 86 -20.51 -19.28 -4.21
C SER A 86 -20.82 -20.50 -3.33
N ASN A 87 -19.82 -21.08 -2.66
CA ASN A 87 -19.94 -22.32 -1.87
C ASN A 87 -19.56 -22.13 -0.39
N PHE A 88 -19.68 -20.91 0.14
CA PHE A 88 -19.33 -20.63 1.54
C PHE A 88 -20.49 -21.01 2.47
N SER A 89 -20.25 -21.87 3.47
CA SER A 89 -21.24 -22.20 4.50
C SER A 89 -20.98 -21.41 5.77
N GLN A 90 -21.96 -20.63 6.23
CA GLN A 90 -21.89 -19.88 7.49
C GLN A 90 -21.88 -20.77 8.75
N SER A 91 -22.13 -22.08 8.62
CA SER A 91 -22.00 -23.04 9.73
C SER A 91 -20.52 -23.34 10.02
N PHE A 92 -19.80 -22.32 10.45
CA PHE A 92 -18.37 -22.38 10.71
C PHE A 92 -18.13 -22.58 12.21
N SER A 93 -17.42 -23.64 12.56
CA SER A 93 -16.75 -23.75 13.85
C SER A 93 -15.26 -23.83 13.59
N VAL A 94 -14.55 -22.78 13.98
CA VAL A 94 -13.08 -22.71 14.05
C VAL A 94 -12.45 -23.98 14.67
N ASN A 95 -13.18 -24.67 15.55
CA ASN A 95 -12.76 -25.93 16.18
C ASN A 95 -12.62 -27.14 15.22
N GLU A 96 -12.94 -27.02 13.92
CA GLU A 96 -12.79 -28.12 12.95
C GLU A 96 -11.38 -28.25 12.35
N ILE A 97 -10.47 -27.30 12.62
CA ILE A 97 -9.04 -27.46 12.32
C ILE A 97 -8.43 -28.41 13.38
N SER A 98 -8.85 -29.67 13.33
CA SER A 98 -8.59 -30.65 14.39
C SER A 98 -7.10 -30.91 14.61
N ASN A 99 -6.73 -31.13 15.88
CA ASN A 99 -5.55 -31.84 16.38
C ASN A 99 -5.15 -33.02 15.46
N LEU A 100 -4.33 -32.77 14.45
CA LEU A 100 -3.66 -33.84 13.73
C LEU A 100 -2.66 -34.45 14.71
N VAL A 101 -2.80 -35.74 15.00
CA VAL A 101 -1.77 -36.45 15.75
C VAL A 101 -0.56 -36.59 14.83
N HIS A 102 0.38 -35.66 14.99
CA HIS A 102 1.66 -35.67 14.28
C HIS A 102 2.56 -36.75 14.90
N ALA A 103 2.72 -37.87 14.20
CA ALA A 103 3.71 -38.89 14.55
C ALA A 103 4.91 -38.78 13.61
N GLU A 104 6.14 -38.81 14.14
CA GLU A 104 7.34 -38.85 13.30
C GLU A 104 7.28 -40.01 12.29
N GLY A 105 7.72 -39.74 11.07
CA GLY A 105 7.60 -40.66 9.94
C GLY A 105 6.22 -40.69 9.26
N SER A 106 5.24 -39.91 9.74
CA SER A 106 3.99 -39.68 9.00
C SER A 106 4.21 -38.79 7.78
N ALA A 107 3.41 -38.99 6.74
CA ALA A 107 3.42 -38.18 5.53
C ALA A 107 2.08 -37.46 5.35
N LYS A 108 2.13 -36.19 4.92
CA LYS A 108 0.97 -35.35 4.64
C LYS A 108 1.16 -34.63 3.29
N ASP A 109 0.06 -34.35 2.62
CA ASP A 109 0.05 -33.52 1.43
C ASP A 109 -0.05 -32.04 1.84
N PHE A 110 0.75 -31.19 1.19
CA PHE A 110 0.74 -29.74 1.37
C PHE A 110 0.46 -29.05 0.04
N TRP A 111 -0.31 -27.96 0.09
CA TRP A 111 -0.32 -26.99 -1.01
C TRP A 111 0.98 -26.19 -0.97
N LEU A 112 1.54 -25.93 -2.15
CA LEU A 112 2.77 -25.18 -2.34
C LEU A 112 2.58 -24.26 -3.55
N THR A 113 2.78 -22.96 -3.35
CA THR A 113 2.84 -21.98 -4.44
C THR A 113 4.28 -21.78 -4.90
N ASP A 114 4.48 -21.82 -6.21
CA ASP A 114 5.74 -21.45 -6.85
C ASP A 114 5.74 -19.94 -7.15
N ILE A 115 6.53 -19.17 -6.40
CA ILE A 115 6.51 -17.70 -6.37
C ILE A 115 6.91 -17.09 -7.72
N ALA A 116 7.80 -17.74 -8.46
CA ALA A 116 8.20 -17.25 -9.78
C ALA A 116 7.08 -17.35 -10.81
N SER A 117 6.30 -18.44 -10.78
CA SER A 117 5.26 -18.72 -11.79
C SER A 117 3.83 -18.44 -11.33
N ASN A 118 3.64 -18.09 -10.06
CA ASN A 118 2.36 -17.96 -9.37
C ASN A 118 1.44 -19.17 -9.56
N LYS A 119 2.00 -20.38 -9.44
CA LYS A 119 1.26 -21.64 -9.61
C LYS A 119 1.28 -22.47 -8.35
N THR A 120 0.09 -22.86 -7.90
CA THR A 120 -0.08 -23.73 -6.75
C THR A 120 -0.17 -25.19 -7.16
N LYS A 121 0.52 -26.07 -6.43
CA LYS A 121 0.54 -27.52 -6.63
C LYS A 121 0.50 -28.25 -5.29
N LYS A 122 0.08 -29.51 -5.31
CA LYS A 122 0.26 -30.38 -4.14
C LYS A 122 1.64 -31.02 -4.15
N ILE A 123 2.27 -31.03 -2.99
CA ILE A 123 3.46 -31.84 -2.71
C ILE A 123 3.16 -32.77 -1.55
N ARG A 124 3.97 -33.82 -1.40
CA ARG A 124 3.88 -34.73 -0.27
C ARG A 124 5.17 -34.66 0.54
N ALA A 125 5.05 -34.54 1.86
CA ALA A 125 6.20 -34.37 2.74
C ALA A 125 6.07 -35.26 3.99
N ASN A 126 7.23 -35.73 4.45
CA ASN A 126 7.40 -36.55 5.65
C ASN A 126 7.72 -35.67 6.85
N LEU A 127 7.11 -35.95 8.00
CA LEU A 127 7.50 -35.38 9.27
C LEU A 127 8.79 -36.07 9.75
N ILE A 128 9.90 -35.35 9.75
CA ILE A 128 11.22 -35.90 10.08
C ILE A 128 11.57 -35.71 11.56
N ALA A 129 11.19 -34.57 12.15
CA ALA A 129 11.45 -34.28 13.56
C ALA A 129 10.33 -33.43 14.16
N ILE A 130 10.13 -33.58 15.47
CA ILE A 130 9.26 -32.73 16.28
C ILE A 130 10.11 -32.07 17.36
N SER A 131 10.14 -30.73 17.38
CA SER A 131 10.78 -29.95 18.45
C SER A 131 9.73 -29.33 19.37
N ASP A 132 10.15 -28.55 20.37
CA ASP A 132 9.25 -27.97 21.37
C ASP A 132 8.23 -27.00 20.76
N ASN A 133 8.57 -26.30 19.68
CA ASN A 133 7.70 -25.31 19.05
C ASN A 133 7.47 -25.55 17.54
N ALA A 134 8.04 -26.59 16.93
CA ALA A 134 7.90 -26.81 15.50
C ALA A 134 7.79 -28.28 15.04
N TYR A 135 7.15 -28.46 13.89
CA TYR A 135 7.13 -29.67 13.08
C TYR A 135 8.03 -29.51 11.86
N TRP A 136 8.99 -30.41 11.68
CA TRP A 136 10.00 -30.31 10.64
C TRP A 136 9.68 -31.27 9.49
N TYR A 137 9.00 -30.75 8.48
CA TYR A 137 8.57 -31.51 7.31
C TYR A 137 9.57 -31.40 6.15
N PHE A 138 9.74 -32.49 5.43
CA PHE A 138 10.62 -32.59 4.28
C PHE A 138 9.90 -33.24 3.11
N ASP A 139 9.95 -32.59 1.95
CA ASP A 139 9.46 -33.14 0.69
C ASP A 139 9.95 -34.58 0.46
N GLU A 140 9.06 -35.50 0.09
CA GLU A 140 9.39 -36.94 -0.11
C GLU A 140 10.49 -37.17 -1.16
N ARG A 141 10.76 -36.19 -2.03
CA ARG A 141 11.88 -36.22 -2.98
C ARG A 141 13.24 -36.22 -2.28
N LEU A 142 13.30 -35.81 -1.01
CA LEU A 142 14.49 -35.88 -0.17
C LEU A 142 14.65 -37.30 0.37
N SER A 143 15.64 -38.02 -0.18
CA SER A 143 15.87 -39.43 0.15
C SER A 143 16.34 -39.69 1.60
N LYS A 144 16.85 -38.69 2.31
CA LYS A 144 17.35 -38.79 3.70
C LYS A 144 17.24 -37.46 4.45
N ALA A 145 17.04 -37.56 5.77
CA ALA A 145 17.13 -36.43 6.68
C ALA A 145 18.55 -35.81 6.66
N PRO A 146 18.69 -34.47 6.61
CA PRO A 146 19.96 -33.78 6.64
C PRO A 146 20.72 -33.99 7.96
N GLN A 147 22.05 -34.08 7.89
CA GLN A 147 22.88 -34.22 9.10
C GLN A 147 22.81 -32.97 10.00
N GLN A 148 22.64 -31.80 9.39
CA GLN A 148 22.58 -30.49 10.06
C GLN A 148 21.21 -30.17 10.66
N LEU A 149 20.20 -31.05 10.52
CA LEU A 149 18.84 -30.75 10.99
C LEU A 149 18.81 -30.46 12.49
N GLN A 150 19.55 -31.21 13.31
CA GLN A 150 19.58 -30.97 14.75
C GLN A 150 20.17 -29.59 15.08
N GLU A 151 21.23 -29.17 14.39
CA GLU A 151 21.83 -27.84 14.60
C GLU A 151 20.87 -26.71 14.21
N ALA A 152 20.08 -26.90 13.15
CA ALA A 152 19.04 -25.97 12.76
C ALA A 152 17.89 -25.92 13.79
N ILE A 153 17.45 -27.07 14.30
CA ILE A 153 16.45 -27.16 15.39
C ILE A 153 16.95 -26.42 16.63
N ASP A 154 18.18 -26.69 17.05
CA ASP A 154 18.76 -26.08 18.25
C ASP A 154 18.87 -24.56 18.09
N SER A 155 19.27 -24.08 16.90
CA SER A 155 19.34 -22.65 16.61
C SER A 155 17.94 -22.00 16.64
N PHE A 156 16.93 -22.67 16.08
CA PHE A 156 15.55 -22.18 16.11
C PHE A 156 15.00 -22.09 17.54
N GLU A 157 15.11 -23.17 18.32
CA GLU A 157 14.52 -23.28 19.66
C GLU A 157 15.27 -22.45 20.71
N PHE A 158 16.61 -22.37 20.62
CA PHE A 158 17.45 -21.81 21.67
C PHE A 158 18.15 -20.51 21.30
N SER A 159 17.99 -20.00 20.07
CA SER A 159 18.55 -18.70 19.67
C SER A 159 17.51 -17.81 19.00
N ILE A 160 16.84 -18.27 17.94
CA ILE A 160 15.86 -17.45 17.21
C ILE A 160 14.61 -17.21 18.07
N LEU A 161 13.92 -18.25 18.52
CA LEU A 161 12.67 -18.08 19.29
C LEU A 161 12.84 -17.24 20.57
N PRO A 162 13.88 -17.41 21.40
CA PRO A 162 14.09 -16.56 22.56
C PRO A 162 14.27 -15.08 22.22
N GLU A 163 14.93 -14.73 21.11
CA GLU A 163 15.05 -13.35 20.65
C GLU A 163 13.67 -12.77 20.27
N PHE A 164 12.88 -13.55 19.55
CA PHE A 164 11.50 -13.19 19.19
C PHE A 164 10.61 -12.99 20.43
N ASP A 165 10.77 -13.80 21.47
CA ASP A 165 9.97 -13.64 22.69
C ASP A 165 10.27 -12.36 23.47
N ILE A 166 11.47 -11.80 23.29
CA ILE A 166 11.89 -10.53 23.90
C ILE A 166 11.37 -9.33 23.09
N THR A 167 11.43 -9.43 21.77
CA THR A 167 11.30 -8.31 20.84
C THR A 167 9.94 -8.21 20.16
N MET A 168 9.17 -9.29 20.07
CA MET A 168 7.85 -9.35 19.45
C MET A 168 6.73 -9.54 20.47
N PRO A 169 5.48 -9.15 20.16
CA PRO A 169 4.32 -9.39 21.03
C PRO A 169 4.06 -10.90 21.23
N ALA A 170 3.21 -11.24 22.21
CA ALA A 170 3.10 -12.60 22.78
C ALA A 170 2.89 -13.74 21.77
N ARG A 171 3.32 -14.96 22.17
CA ARG A 171 3.34 -16.21 21.38
C ARG A 171 1.99 -16.63 20.80
N MET A 172 2.04 -17.44 19.73
CA MET A 172 0.89 -18.15 19.16
C MET A 172 0.11 -18.91 20.22
N SER A 173 -1.19 -18.62 20.33
CA SER A 173 -2.14 -19.36 21.14
C SER A 173 -2.96 -20.32 20.29
N ASN A 174 -3.66 -21.25 20.94
CA ASN A 174 -4.64 -22.13 20.30
C ASN A 174 -6.04 -21.47 20.20
N ASP A 175 -6.11 -20.14 20.24
CA ASP A 175 -7.38 -19.40 20.42
C ASP A 175 -8.31 -19.53 19.21
N ILE A 176 -7.75 -19.92 18.06
CA ILE A 176 -8.49 -20.23 16.83
C ILE A 176 -8.43 -21.71 16.45
N GLY A 177 -8.25 -22.61 17.42
CA GLY A 177 -8.28 -24.07 17.18
C GLY A 177 -7.14 -24.61 16.31
N ILE A 178 -6.16 -23.77 15.95
CA ILE A 178 -4.96 -24.14 15.21
C ILE A 178 -3.84 -24.49 16.20
N ASP A 179 -3.15 -25.60 15.94
CA ASP A 179 -1.98 -26.02 16.71
C ASP A 179 -0.99 -24.84 16.88
N PRO A 180 -0.53 -24.55 18.11
CA PRO A 180 0.46 -23.50 18.33
C PRO A 180 1.85 -23.81 17.77
N LYS A 181 2.18 -25.07 17.44
CA LYS A 181 3.45 -25.42 16.81
C LYS A 181 3.49 -24.98 15.34
N ILE A 182 4.63 -24.42 14.93
CA ILE A 182 4.86 -23.99 13.56
C ILE A 182 5.26 -25.19 12.70
N THR A 183 4.64 -25.34 11.53
CA THR A 183 5.13 -26.26 10.51
C THR A 183 6.24 -25.59 9.69
N ILE A 184 7.44 -26.15 9.70
CA ILE A 184 8.55 -25.73 8.82
C ILE A 184 8.68 -26.76 7.70
N LEU A 185 8.25 -26.38 6.49
CA LEU A 185 8.22 -27.25 5.32
C LEU A 185 9.42 -27.00 4.42
N HIS A 186 10.29 -27.99 4.32
CA HIS A 186 11.46 -27.98 3.43
C HIS A 186 11.10 -28.59 2.09
N THR A 187 11.22 -27.80 1.03
CA THR A 187 10.83 -28.23 -0.33
C THR A 187 11.63 -27.46 -1.39
N TYR A 188 11.20 -27.57 -2.64
CA TYR A 188 11.84 -27.00 -3.82
C TYR A 188 10.81 -26.21 -4.63
N PHE A 189 11.09 -24.92 -4.78
CA PHE A 189 10.31 -23.97 -5.57
C PHE A 189 11.23 -22.89 -6.16
N GLU A 190 10.70 -22.06 -7.04
CA GLU A 190 11.41 -20.93 -7.64
C GLU A 190 10.88 -19.59 -7.11
N GLY A 191 11.71 -18.56 -7.16
CA GLY A 191 11.31 -17.17 -6.92
C GLY A 191 11.57 -16.60 -5.53
N ALA A 192 11.86 -17.43 -4.51
CA ALA A 192 12.26 -16.97 -3.18
C ALA A 192 13.11 -18.01 -2.43
N ALA A 193 13.84 -17.57 -1.40
CA ALA A 193 14.63 -18.45 -0.52
C ALA A 193 13.76 -19.10 0.56
N GLY A 194 12.74 -18.40 1.02
CA GLY A 194 11.67 -18.86 1.89
C GLY A 194 10.41 -18.05 1.58
N TYR A 195 9.28 -18.44 2.15
CA TYR A 195 8.12 -17.56 2.26
C TYR A 195 7.19 -17.99 3.39
N PHE A 196 6.43 -17.03 3.90
CA PHE A 196 5.21 -17.20 4.66
C PHE A 196 3.99 -16.88 3.78
N ASN A 197 2.83 -17.48 4.08
CA ASN A 197 1.57 -17.20 3.40
C ASN A 197 0.46 -17.23 4.45
N SER A 198 -0.16 -16.08 4.77
CA SER A 198 -1.18 -16.04 5.82
C SER A 198 -2.42 -16.86 5.47
N PHE A 199 -2.70 -17.09 4.18
CA PHE A 199 -3.86 -17.86 3.75
C PHE A 199 -3.86 -19.29 4.26
N ASP A 200 -2.70 -19.86 4.56
CA ASP A 200 -2.56 -21.19 5.15
C ASP A 200 -3.19 -21.31 6.53
N GLN A 201 -3.45 -20.19 7.22
CA GLN A 201 -4.09 -20.19 8.53
C GLN A 201 -5.62 -20.30 8.45
N TYR A 202 -6.22 -20.10 7.27
CA TYR A 202 -7.68 -20.13 7.10
C TYR A 202 -8.16 -21.51 6.66
N THR A 203 -9.48 -21.73 6.61
CA THR A 203 -10.02 -22.99 6.08
C THR A 203 -10.05 -23.04 4.56
N ALA A 204 -10.22 -24.24 4.02
CA ALA A 204 -10.39 -24.45 2.57
C ALA A 204 -11.62 -23.73 1.98
N GLN A 205 -12.60 -23.33 2.81
CA GLN A 205 -13.73 -22.51 2.36
C GLN A 205 -13.34 -21.05 2.13
N VAL A 206 -12.36 -20.53 2.86
CA VAL A 206 -11.82 -19.16 2.72
C VAL A 206 -10.79 -19.12 1.59
N ASN A 207 -9.82 -20.05 1.58
CA ASN A 207 -8.87 -20.21 0.50
C ASN A 207 -8.75 -21.72 0.14
N PRO A 208 -9.10 -22.14 -1.09
CA PRO A 208 -9.09 -23.56 -1.48
C PRO A 208 -7.70 -24.21 -1.44
N TYR A 209 -6.64 -23.40 -1.43
CA TYR A 209 -5.25 -23.84 -1.36
C TYR A 209 -4.62 -23.65 0.02
N SER A 210 -5.42 -23.35 1.05
CA SER A 210 -4.92 -23.30 2.42
C SER A 210 -4.48 -24.69 2.92
N ASN A 211 -3.35 -24.72 3.64
CA ASN A 211 -2.89 -25.88 4.41
C ASN A 211 -3.53 -26.00 5.80
N GLN A 212 -4.32 -25.01 6.22
CA GLN A 212 -5.08 -24.95 7.47
C GLN A 212 -4.19 -25.12 8.72
N GLN A 213 -3.03 -24.46 8.73
CA GLN A 213 -2.04 -24.49 9.81
C GLN A 213 -1.08 -23.28 9.71
N ARG A 214 -0.38 -22.98 10.80
CA ARG A 214 0.71 -22.00 10.80
C ARG A 214 1.97 -22.63 10.21
N MET A 215 2.52 -22.05 9.14
CA MET A 215 3.65 -22.65 8.46
C MET A 215 4.59 -21.69 7.74
N ILE A 216 5.83 -22.15 7.58
CA ILE A 216 6.90 -21.48 6.85
C ILE A 216 7.43 -22.45 5.78
N TYR A 217 7.69 -21.94 4.58
CA TYR A 217 8.27 -22.70 3.48
C TYR A 217 9.76 -22.37 3.34
N MET A 218 10.61 -23.39 3.33
CA MET A 218 12.07 -23.24 3.18
C MET A 218 12.53 -23.86 1.84
N ASN A 219 13.20 -23.07 1.00
CA ASN A 219 13.63 -23.49 -0.32
C ASN A 219 15.02 -24.13 -0.33
N LEU A 220 15.08 -25.45 -0.45
CA LEU A 220 16.33 -26.20 -0.53
C LEU A 220 17.02 -26.12 -1.89
N ASN A 221 16.45 -25.42 -2.89
CA ASN A 221 17.20 -25.04 -4.10
C ASN A 221 18.24 -23.94 -3.81
N GLN A 222 18.01 -23.12 -2.78
CA GLN A 222 18.80 -21.92 -2.50
C GLN A 222 19.49 -21.96 -1.14
N LEU A 223 19.00 -22.78 -0.22
CA LEU A 223 19.43 -22.77 1.17
C LEU A 223 20.02 -24.11 1.61
N ASP A 224 21.21 -24.03 2.19
CA ASP A 224 21.83 -25.13 2.92
C ASP A 224 21.36 -25.09 4.39
N ILE A 225 20.79 -26.20 4.87
CA ILE A 225 20.21 -26.28 6.21
C ILE A 225 21.27 -26.01 7.29
N GLY A 226 20.91 -25.18 8.26
CA GLY A 226 21.79 -24.75 9.35
C GLY A 226 22.79 -23.65 8.98
N SER A 227 22.89 -23.26 7.70
CA SER A 227 23.70 -22.11 7.29
C SER A 227 23.13 -20.78 7.81
N SER A 228 23.96 -19.73 7.88
CA SER A 228 23.50 -18.39 8.23
C SER A 228 22.43 -17.85 7.26
N SER A 229 22.50 -18.18 5.97
CA SER A 229 21.47 -17.81 5.00
C SER A 229 20.14 -18.52 5.29
N TYR A 230 20.20 -19.81 5.65
CA TYR A 230 19.02 -20.59 6.00
C TYR A 230 18.37 -20.07 7.29
N LEU A 231 19.16 -19.88 8.35
CA LEU A 231 18.65 -19.43 9.65
C LEU A 231 18.19 -17.97 9.60
N GLY A 232 18.86 -17.12 8.83
CA GLY A 232 18.42 -15.75 8.55
C GLY A 232 17.10 -15.72 7.77
N THR A 233 16.92 -16.58 6.77
CA THR A 233 15.65 -16.70 6.05
C THR A 233 14.54 -17.23 6.97
N LEU A 234 14.83 -18.25 7.78
CA LEU A 234 13.86 -18.77 8.74
C LEU A 234 13.42 -17.71 9.77
N SER A 235 14.35 -16.88 10.24
CA SER A 235 14.06 -15.75 11.12
C SER A 235 13.18 -14.70 10.42
N HIS A 236 13.51 -14.35 9.18
CA HIS A 236 12.70 -13.45 8.34
C HIS A 236 11.25 -13.95 8.20
N GLU A 237 11.04 -15.20 7.78
CA GLU A 237 9.69 -15.76 7.61
C GLU A 237 8.94 -15.96 8.95
N LEU A 238 9.67 -16.21 10.04
CA LEU A 238 9.09 -16.28 11.36
C LEU A 238 8.52 -14.92 11.79
N GLN A 239 9.16 -13.82 11.40
CA GLN A 239 8.63 -12.49 11.64
C GLN A 239 7.30 -12.29 10.93
N HIS A 240 7.17 -12.62 9.64
CA HIS A 240 5.89 -12.51 8.93
C HIS A 240 4.77 -13.27 9.65
N LEU A 241 5.05 -14.52 10.05
CA LEU A 241 4.11 -15.35 10.78
C LEU A 241 3.70 -14.69 12.11
N ARG A 242 4.65 -14.21 12.90
CA ARG A 242 4.39 -13.60 14.22
C ARG A 242 3.69 -12.26 14.09
N HIS A 243 4.00 -11.49 13.06
CA HIS A 243 3.35 -10.22 12.75
C HIS A 243 1.88 -10.44 12.40
N SER A 244 1.59 -11.40 11.50
CA SER A 244 0.23 -11.68 10.99
C SER A 244 -0.82 -12.03 12.05
N ILE A 245 -0.40 -12.35 13.27
CA ILE A 245 -1.27 -12.69 14.40
C ILE A 245 -1.62 -11.45 15.24
N ASN A 246 -0.75 -10.43 15.23
CA ASN A 246 -0.88 -9.21 16.02
C ASN A 246 -1.42 -8.06 15.18
N ASP A 247 -0.88 -7.89 13.98
CA ASP A 247 -1.35 -6.97 12.96
C ASP A 247 -1.29 -7.70 11.61
N PRO A 248 -2.43 -8.23 11.12
CA PRO A 248 -2.46 -8.97 9.88
C PRO A 248 -2.33 -8.09 8.64
N THR A 249 -2.50 -6.77 8.73
CA THR A 249 -2.74 -5.89 7.56
C THR A 249 -1.66 -4.84 7.31
N GLU A 250 -0.55 -4.91 8.04
CA GLU A 250 0.56 -3.97 7.91
C GLU A 250 1.11 -3.88 6.47
N GLU A 251 1.45 -2.67 6.03
CA GLU A 251 1.99 -2.41 4.70
C GLU A 251 3.36 -3.11 4.49
N SER A 252 3.57 -3.61 3.28
CA SER A 252 4.75 -4.42 2.89
C SER A 252 6.08 -3.79 3.32
N TRP A 253 6.26 -2.49 3.15
CA TRP A 253 7.53 -1.83 3.45
C TRP A 253 7.86 -1.81 4.95
N VAL A 254 6.85 -1.64 5.83
CA VAL A 254 7.06 -1.75 7.28
C VAL A 254 7.32 -3.21 7.63
N ASN A 255 6.50 -4.12 7.09
CA ASN A 255 6.59 -5.54 7.39
C ASN A 255 7.97 -6.11 7.04
N GLU A 256 8.42 -5.93 5.80
CA GLU A 256 9.73 -6.38 5.29
C GLU A 256 10.90 -5.69 5.99
N GLY A 257 10.75 -4.41 6.35
CA GLY A 257 11.73 -3.68 7.16
C GLY A 257 11.92 -4.31 8.54
N ILE A 258 10.82 -4.67 9.21
CA ILE A 258 10.83 -5.37 10.49
C ILE A 258 11.39 -6.80 10.33
N SER A 259 11.08 -7.51 9.25
CA SER A 259 11.64 -8.85 8.96
C SER A 259 13.16 -8.82 8.91
N GLU A 260 13.74 -7.85 8.22
CA GLU A 260 15.20 -7.72 8.11
C GLU A 260 15.86 -7.23 9.41
N VAL A 261 15.19 -6.39 10.19
CA VAL A 261 15.65 -6.04 11.54
C VAL A 261 15.64 -7.27 12.46
N MET A 262 14.58 -8.07 12.44
CA MET A 262 14.49 -9.31 13.25
C MET A 262 15.54 -10.34 12.84
N ARG A 263 15.79 -10.46 11.54
CA ARG A 263 16.88 -11.27 10.99
C ARG A 263 18.23 -10.83 11.59
N ASN A 264 18.49 -9.53 11.63
CA ASN A 264 19.71 -8.95 12.21
C ASN A 264 19.82 -9.19 13.72
N LEU A 265 18.75 -8.94 14.48
CA LEU A 265 18.68 -9.17 15.93
C LEU A 265 18.88 -10.65 16.29
N SER A 266 18.43 -11.56 15.40
CA SER A 266 18.69 -13.00 15.51
C SER A 266 20.15 -13.40 15.21
N GLY A 267 21.02 -12.45 14.88
CA GLY A 267 22.44 -12.67 14.59
C GLY A 267 22.78 -12.91 13.12
N TYR A 268 21.84 -12.66 12.19
CA TYR A 268 22.03 -12.90 10.76
C TYR A 268 21.96 -11.58 9.98
N SER A 269 23.09 -11.11 9.46
CA SER A 269 23.16 -9.77 8.83
C SER A 269 22.26 -9.66 7.57
N PRO A 270 21.57 -8.53 7.38
CA PRO A 270 20.79 -8.23 6.18
C PRO A 270 21.70 -7.84 5.00
N GLY A 271 21.32 -8.22 3.78
CA GLY A 271 22.17 -8.11 2.58
C GLY A 271 21.91 -6.88 1.69
N PHE A 272 21.00 -5.99 2.07
CA PHE A 272 20.35 -5.08 1.10
C PHE A 272 20.75 -3.60 1.18
N LEU A 273 21.37 -3.16 2.28
CA LEU A 273 21.67 -1.74 2.53
C LEU A 273 22.42 -1.04 1.39
N HIS A 274 23.40 -1.72 0.76
CA HIS A 274 24.19 -1.13 -0.32
C HIS A 274 23.34 -0.73 -1.55
N HIS A 275 22.26 -1.45 -1.83
CA HIS A 275 21.36 -1.15 -2.94
C HIS A 275 20.60 0.16 -2.72
N PHE A 276 20.22 0.45 -1.48
CA PHE A 276 19.61 1.73 -1.12
C PHE A 276 20.63 2.88 -1.09
N ILE A 277 21.80 2.67 -0.47
CA ILE A 277 22.84 3.71 -0.35
C ILE A 277 23.28 4.26 -1.72
N THR A 278 23.25 3.41 -2.75
CA THR A 278 23.60 3.79 -4.13
C THR A 278 22.41 4.32 -4.95
N ALA A 279 21.20 4.30 -4.38
CA ALA A 279 19.96 4.78 -4.98
C ALA A 279 19.03 5.44 -3.92
N PRO A 280 19.46 6.56 -3.29
CA PRO A 280 18.70 7.25 -2.23
C PRO A 280 17.31 7.77 -2.65
N SER A 281 17.09 7.94 -3.96
CA SER A 281 15.79 8.28 -4.54
C SER A 281 14.82 7.09 -4.62
N THR A 282 14.97 6.13 -3.70
CA THR A 282 14.03 5.02 -3.50
C THR A 282 12.89 5.49 -2.59
N GLN A 283 11.65 5.39 -3.06
CA GLN A 283 10.47 5.69 -2.25
C GLN A 283 10.32 4.70 -1.10
N LEU A 284 10.31 5.20 0.13
CA LEU A 284 10.26 4.38 1.35
C LEU A 284 8.91 3.69 1.53
N ASN A 285 7.81 4.43 1.38
CA ASN A 285 6.45 3.95 1.66
C ASN A 285 5.78 3.25 0.46
N TYR A 286 6.56 2.48 -0.31
CA TYR A 286 6.10 1.76 -1.50
C TYR A 286 6.87 0.46 -1.67
N TRP A 287 6.19 -0.58 -2.15
CA TRP A 287 6.81 -1.85 -2.54
C TRP A 287 6.61 -2.10 -4.05
N PRO A 288 7.67 -2.40 -4.82
CA PRO A 288 7.59 -2.44 -6.28
C PRO A 288 7.14 -3.80 -6.82
N SER A 289 6.26 -3.78 -7.82
CA SER A 289 5.97 -4.96 -8.67
C SER A 289 7.17 -5.37 -9.55
N ASP A 290 8.02 -4.42 -9.93
CA ASP A 290 9.29 -4.69 -10.60
C ASP A 290 10.32 -5.31 -9.64
N LYS A 291 10.47 -6.64 -9.75
CA LYS A 291 11.43 -7.45 -8.98
C LYS A 291 12.88 -6.98 -9.08
N SER A 292 13.27 -6.22 -10.12
CA SER A 292 14.63 -5.66 -10.23
C SER A 292 14.90 -4.53 -9.23
N LEU A 293 13.85 -3.93 -8.68
CA LEU A 293 13.92 -2.81 -7.75
C LEU A 293 13.80 -3.26 -6.29
N VAL A 294 13.30 -4.47 -6.02
CA VAL A 294 12.99 -4.95 -4.65
C VAL A 294 14.17 -4.80 -3.67
N PHE A 295 15.42 -5.05 -4.09
CA PHE A 295 16.58 -4.96 -3.19
C PHE A 295 16.86 -3.55 -2.63
N ARG A 296 16.60 -2.48 -3.39
CA ARG A 296 16.74 -1.11 -2.84
C ARG A 296 15.60 -0.78 -1.87
N HIS A 297 14.41 -1.35 -2.04
CA HIS A 297 13.28 -1.17 -1.12
C HIS A 297 13.50 -1.94 0.19
N TYR A 298 14.06 -3.16 0.12
CA TYR A 298 14.59 -3.85 1.30
C TYR A 298 15.61 -2.99 2.04
N GLY A 299 16.59 -2.44 1.33
CA GLY A 299 17.63 -1.60 1.92
C GLY A 299 17.06 -0.34 2.61
N ALA A 300 16.12 0.34 1.96
CA ALA A 300 15.47 1.55 2.49
C ALA A 300 14.66 1.23 3.75
N SER A 301 13.80 0.21 3.67
CA SER A 301 12.90 -0.18 4.76
C SER A 301 13.65 -0.70 5.97
N THR A 302 14.64 -1.58 5.76
CA THR A 302 15.53 -2.06 6.83
C THR A 302 16.20 -0.89 7.54
N LEU A 303 16.79 0.03 6.77
CA LEU A 303 17.55 1.14 7.32
C LEU A 303 16.65 2.14 8.06
N PHE A 304 15.44 2.40 7.56
CA PHE A 304 14.48 3.26 8.22
C PHE A 304 13.97 2.67 9.54
N ILE A 305 13.56 1.39 9.57
CA ILE A 305 13.09 0.74 10.81
C ILE A 305 14.24 0.65 11.83
N ASP A 306 15.45 0.33 11.39
CA ASP A 306 16.65 0.32 12.23
C ASP A 306 16.94 1.72 12.82
N TYR A 307 16.81 2.77 12.00
CA TYR A 307 16.95 4.17 12.43
C TYR A 307 15.86 4.58 13.44
N LEU A 308 14.60 4.26 13.14
CA LEU A 308 13.43 4.55 13.97
C LEU A 308 13.63 3.96 15.36
N LEU A 309 14.01 2.68 15.44
CA LEU A 309 14.23 2.02 16.73
C LEU A 309 15.47 2.58 17.45
N GLN A 310 16.55 2.94 16.76
CA GLN A 310 17.73 3.51 17.42
C GLN A 310 17.50 4.91 18.01
N ASN A 311 16.65 5.74 17.38
CA ASN A 311 16.47 7.14 17.75
C ASN A 311 15.13 7.43 18.45
N TYR A 312 14.10 6.60 18.25
CA TYR A 312 12.72 6.85 18.67
C TYR A 312 12.08 5.66 19.41
N GLY A 313 12.78 5.09 20.39
CA GLY A 313 12.15 4.16 21.34
C GLY A 313 12.97 2.92 21.73
N GLY A 314 14.07 2.61 21.03
CA GLY A 314 14.88 1.42 21.30
C GLY A 314 14.28 0.13 20.74
N TYR A 315 15.14 -0.87 20.47
CA TYR A 315 14.71 -2.19 19.97
C TYR A 315 13.76 -2.91 20.94
N GLU A 316 13.80 -2.61 22.24
CA GLU A 316 12.88 -3.16 23.24
C GLU A 316 11.41 -2.78 23.02
N ASN A 317 11.17 -1.72 22.24
CA ASN A 317 9.84 -1.24 21.86
C ASN A 317 9.39 -1.74 20.47
N LEU A 318 10.13 -2.63 19.82
CA LEU A 318 9.68 -3.24 18.55
C LEU A 318 8.32 -3.94 18.69
N LYS A 319 8.08 -4.62 19.82
CA LYS A 319 6.75 -5.19 20.14
C LYS A 319 5.63 -4.16 20.18
N THR A 320 5.94 -2.92 20.59
CA THR A 320 4.97 -1.83 20.61
C THR A 320 4.60 -1.45 19.18
N LEU A 321 5.60 -1.30 18.29
CA LEU A 321 5.39 -1.03 16.86
C LEU A 321 4.52 -2.12 16.22
N VAL A 322 4.88 -3.40 16.40
CA VAL A 322 4.16 -4.55 15.83
C VAL A 322 2.74 -4.75 16.42
N SER A 323 2.41 -4.04 17.51
CA SER A 323 1.06 -4.06 18.10
C SER A 323 0.19 -2.88 17.66
N MET A 324 0.73 -1.97 16.84
CA MET A 324 -0.09 -0.91 16.23
C MET A 324 -1.06 -1.55 15.24
N GLN A 325 -2.21 -0.93 15.03
CA GLN A 325 -3.22 -1.43 14.08
C GLN A 325 -3.41 -0.47 12.91
N GLY A 326 -2.77 0.71 12.95
CA GLY A 326 -2.65 1.55 11.77
C GLY A 326 -1.58 0.99 10.84
N ASN A 327 -1.83 1.03 9.54
CA ASN A 327 -0.89 0.52 8.55
C ASN A 327 0.07 1.62 8.05
N GLY A 328 1.30 1.23 7.74
CA GLY A 328 2.35 2.05 7.17
C GLY A 328 2.68 3.27 8.03
N ILE A 329 2.52 4.45 7.43
CA ILE A 329 2.77 5.73 8.09
C ILE A 329 1.88 5.90 9.32
N GLU A 330 0.61 5.45 9.27
CA GLU A 330 -0.32 5.60 10.38
C GLU A 330 0.12 4.78 11.60
N GLY A 331 0.61 3.55 11.38
CA GLY A 331 1.17 2.70 12.43
C GLY A 331 2.39 3.31 13.10
N ILE A 332 3.26 3.95 12.31
CA ILE A 332 4.44 4.64 12.84
C ILE A 332 4.05 5.89 13.64
N ASP A 333 3.09 6.69 13.17
CA ASP A 333 2.55 7.84 13.93
C ASP A 333 1.96 7.38 15.28
N GLN A 334 1.21 6.26 15.29
CA GLN A 334 0.67 5.66 16.51
C GLN A 334 1.80 5.16 17.44
N TYR A 335 2.82 4.51 16.89
CA TYR A 335 3.99 4.05 17.65
C TYR A 335 4.73 5.21 18.32
N LEU A 336 5.05 6.27 17.57
CA LEU A 336 5.76 7.46 18.07
C LEU A 336 4.99 8.09 19.23
N SER A 337 3.68 8.24 19.09
CA SER A 337 2.82 8.72 20.18
C SER A 337 2.82 7.77 21.38
N ALA A 338 2.77 6.46 21.16
CA ALA A 338 2.73 5.44 22.22
C ALA A 338 4.04 5.37 23.04
N VAL A 339 5.19 5.59 22.40
CA VAL A 339 6.50 5.61 23.06
C VAL A 339 6.90 7.00 23.57
N GLY A 340 6.04 8.01 23.39
CA GLY A 340 6.15 9.33 24.04
C GLY A 340 6.93 10.39 23.25
N PHE A 341 7.09 10.21 21.95
CA PHE A 341 7.63 11.22 21.04
C PHE A 341 6.51 12.14 20.54
N ASN A 342 6.85 13.40 20.27
CA ASN A 342 5.88 14.36 19.71
C ASN A 342 6.02 14.47 18.19
N GLU A 343 7.12 13.95 17.66
CA GLU A 343 7.42 13.90 16.24
C GLU A 343 6.42 13.02 15.51
N ASP A 344 5.99 13.47 14.34
CA ASP A 344 5.25 12.63 13.39
C ASP A 344 6.21 11.92 12.41
N PHE A 345 5.66 11.04 11.59
CA PHE A 345 6.42 10.32 10.56
C PHE A 345 7.13 11.25 9.58
N ASP A 346 6.51 12.37 9.18
CA ASP A 346 7.12 13.28 8.20
C ASP A 346 8.38 13.92 8.83
N GLU A 347 8.35 14.28 10.12
CA GLU A 347 9.49 14.78 10.87
C GLU A 347 10.59 13.71 11.07
N VAL A 348 10.22 12.49 11.44
CA VAL A 348 11.17 11.37 11.58
C VAL A 348 11.82 11.02 10.24
N PHE A 349 11.05 10.99 9.16
CA PHE A 349 11.56 10.77 7.80
C PHE A 349 12.57 11.85 7.40
N ASN A 350 12.28 13.13 7.68
CA ASN A 350 13.21 14.22 7.40
C ASN A 350 14.52 14.08 8.19
N ASN A 351 14.44 13.66 9.46
CA ASN A 351 15.63 13.39 10.28
C ASN A 351 16.43 12.18 9.76
N TRP A 352 15.75 11.13 9.32
CA TRP A 352 16.36 9.95 8.69
C TRP A 352 17.12 10.30 7.40
N VAL A 353 16.52 11.15 6.56
CA VAL A 353 17.13 11.65 5.33
C VAL A 353 18.42 12.43 5.63
N LEU A 354 18.44 13.23 6.70
CA LEU A 354 19.66 13.91 7.14
C LEU A 354 20.69 12.93 7.72
N ALA A 355 20.24 11.96 8.52
CA ALA A 355 21.11 10.93 9.12
C ALA A 355 21.84 10.11 8.04
N ASN A 356 21.15 9.76 6.95
CA ASN A 356 21.72 9.05 5.80
C ASN A 356 22.91 9.78 5.15
N PHE A 357 22.94 11.11 5.23
CA PHE A 357 23.96 11.93 4.61
C PHE A 357 25.09 12.32 5.57
N LEU A 358 24.72 12.73 6.79
CA LEU A 358 25.65 13.27 7.77
C LEU A 358 26.40 12.18 8.51
N ASP A 359 25.67 11.20 9.04
CA ASP A 359 26.12 10.15 9.95
C ASP A 359 27.35 10.50 10.78
N THR A 360 27.21 11.54 11.60
CA THR A 360 28.26 11.94 12.54
C THR A 360 27.91 11.40 13.92
N PHE A 361 28.83 10.66 14.53
CA PHE A 361 28.62 9.85 15.75
C PHE A 361 28.07 10.63 16.98
N GLU A 362 28.03 11.95 16.93
CA GLU A 362 27.74 12.82 18.08
C GLU A 362 26.47 13.70 17.92
N THR A 363 25.67 13.55 16.86
CA THR A 363 24.51 14.43 16.63
C THR A 363 23.16 13.71 16.46
N PRO A 364 22.63 12.98 17.46
CA PRO A 364 21.24 12.53 17.42
C PRO A 364 20.28 13.71 17.14
N PRO A 365 19.25 13.56 16.29
CA PRO A 365 18.81 12.32 15.63
C PRO A 365 19.44 12.10 14.23
N PHE A 366 20.56 12.73 13.89
CA PHE A 366 21.18 12.71 12.55
C PHE A 366 22.33 11.70 12.42
N ASN A 367 22.25 10.57 13.13
CA ASN A 367 23.30 9.56 13.16
C ASN A 367 22.78 8.13 13.32
N TYR A 368 23.67 7.18 13.06
CA TYR A 368 23.48 5.77 13.34
C TYR A 368 24.40 5.32 14.47
N PRO A 369 23.89 5.11 15.71
CA PRO A 369 24.72 4.65 16.82
C PRO A 369 25.46 3.33 16.57
N LEU A 370 24.88 2.44 15.74
CA LEU A 370 25.37 1.08 15.51
C LEU A 370 25.89 0.80 14.09
N SER A 371 25.73 1.76 13.17
CA SER A 371 26.06 1.59 11.75
C SER A 371 26.93 2.75 11.24
N ASN A 372 27.50 2.59 10.04
CA ASN A 372 28.22 3.66 9.34
C ASN A 372 27.63 3.80 7.93
N ILE A 373 26.79 4.81 7.76
CA ILE A 373 25.99 5.09 6.57
C ILE A 373 26.44 6.41 6.00
N ARG A 374 26.77 6.44 4.71
CA ARG A 374 27.11 7.71 4.07
C ARG A 374 26.66 7.74 2.63
N ILE A 375 25.62 8.52 2.38
CA ILE A 375 25.15 8.82 1.03
C ILE A 375 25.94 10.01 0.49
N MET A 376 26.33 9.92 -0.79
CA MET A 376 27.04 10.99 -1.48
C MET A 376 26.09 11.72 -2.43
N PRO A 377 26.27 13.04 -2.67
CA PRO A 377 25.47 13.75 -3.65
C PRO A 377 25.63 13.13 -5.04
N SER A 378 24.51 12.81 -5.68
CA SER A 378 24.43 12.28 -7.05
C SER A 378 24.46 13.37 -8.11
N LEU A 379 24.06 14.59 -7.74
CA LEU A 379 23.90 15.73 -8.64
C LEU A 379 24.63 16.97 -8.11
N GLN A 380 24.83 17.92 -9.03
CA GLN A 380 25.45 19.21 -8.77
C GLN A 380 24.67 20.30 -9.49
N LEU A 381 24.52 21.46 -8.86
CA LEU A 381 23.91 22.66 -9.43
C LEU A 381 24.90 23.82 -9.40
N ASP A 382 25.40 24.20 -10.58
CA ASP A 382 26.33 25.31 -10.75
C ASP A 382 25.62 26.67 -10.79
N GLN A 383 26.28 27.72 -10.33
CA GLN A 383 25.77 29.09 -10.43
C GLN A 383 25.47 29.45 -11.89
N GLY A 384 24.33 30.09 -12.12
CA GLY A 384 23.81 30.43 -13.45
C GLY A 384 23.06 29.29 -14.14
N SER A 385 22.96 28.11 -13.53
CA SER A 385 22.25 26.96 -14.09
C SER A 385 20.88 26.74 -13.46
N SER A 386 20.04 25.98 -14.15
CA SER A 386 18.75 25.48 -13.67
C SER A 386 18.58 24.01 -14.06
N ALA A 387 17.92 23.24 -13.19
CA ALA A 387 17.62 21.83 -13.39
C ALA A 387 16.14 21.57 -13.15
N LEU A 388 15.49 20.89 -14.10
CA LEU A 388 14.17 20.28 -13.94
C LEU A 388 14.40 18.83 -13.49
N LEU A 389 13.88 18.48 -12.32
CA LEU A 389 14.09 17.18 -11.68
C LEU A 389 12.75 16.54 -11.34
N THR A 390 12.77 15.21 -11.22
CA THR A 390 11.62 14.41 -10.79
C THR A 390 12.09 13.41 -9.74
N THR A 391 11.44 13.43 -8.57
CA THR A 391 11.82 12.59 -7.42
C THR A 391 10.59 11.84 -6.91
N PRO A 392 10.68 10.54 -6.60
CA PRO A 392 9.59 9.79 -5.96
C PRO A 392 9.17 10.38 -4.60
N GLN A 393 7.92 10.17 -4.17
CA GLN A 393 7.52 10.57 -2.81
C GLN A 393 8.34 9.80 -1.77
N TYR A 394 8.48 10.37 -0.57
CA TYR A 394 9.21 9.78 0.56
C TYR A 394 10.55 9.16 0.15
N SER A 395 11.29 9.90 -0.67
CA SER A 395 12.67 9.64 -1.06
C SER A 395 13.45 10.96 -1.03
N ALA A 396 14.78 10.92 -1.20
CA ALA A 396 15.61 12.11 -1.13
C ALA A 396 16.57 12.22 -2.33
N GLU A 397 16.69 13.44 -2.86
CA GLU A 397 17.75 13.81 -3.80
C GLU A 397 18.74 14.75 -3.10
N TYR A 398 20.03 14.38 -3.12
CA TYR A 398 21.12 15.15 -2.50
C TYR A 398 21.93 15.87 -3.58
N ILE A 399 21.89 17.20 -3.59
CA ILE A 399 22.43 18.02 -4.67
C ILE A 399 23.49 18.98 -4.12
N LEU A 400 24.72 18.88 -4.64
CA LEU A 400 25.80 19.80 -4.32
C LEU A 400 25.58 21.15 -5.01
N LEU A 401 25.53 22.24 -4.24
CA LEU A 401 25.43 23.60 -4.75
C LEU A 401 26.82 24.19 -4.96
N LYS A 402 27.08 24.75 -6.15
CA LYS A 402 28.35 25.41 -6.49
C LYS A 402 28.18 26.88 -6.84
N PRO A 403 28.13 27.76 -5.82
CA PRO A 403 28.21 29.20 -6.02
C PRO A 403 29.64 29.59 -6.44
N ASP A 404 29.80 30.28 -7.59
CA ASP A 404 31.09 30.88 -7.98
C ASP A 404 31.34 32.23 -7.28
N THR A 405 30.26 32.90 -6.89
CA THR A 405 30.28 34.21 -6.22
C THR A 405 29.23 34.27 -5.11
N TYR A 406 29.50 35.10 -4.10
CA TYR A 406 28.59 35.34 -2.99
C TYR A 406 28.17 36.81 -2.92
N PRO A 407 26.94 37.12 -2.48
CA PRO A 407 25.86 36.17 -2.17
C PRO A 407 25.29 35.49 -3.44
N SER A 408 24.78 34.29 -3.26
CA SER A 408 24.01 33.54 -4.26
C SER A 408 22.61 33.26 -3.75
N THR A 409 21.65 33.05 -4.64
CA THR A 409 20.30 32.61 -4.27
C THR A 409 19.96 31.29 -4.95
N LEU A 410 19.58 30.30 -4.15
CA LEU A 410 18.89 29.11 -4.61
C LEU A 410 17.40 29.43 -4.73
N TYR A 411 16.79 29.15 -5.87
CA TYR A 411 15.35 29.17 -6.06
C TYR A 411 14.83 27.76 -6.29
N PHE A 412 13.70 27.46 -5.68
CA PHE A 412 12.94 26.23 -5.85
C PHE A 412 11.53 26.54 -6.33
N GLN A 413 11.04 25.73 -7.27
CA GLN A 413 9.65 25.71 -7.72
C GLN A 413 9.18 24.25 -7.81
N GLY A 414 8.36 23.82 -6.87
CA GLY A 414 7.67 22.54 -6.92
C GLY A 414 6.30 22.65 -7.57
N SER A 415 5.77 21.54 -8.09
CA SER A 415 4.36 21.48 -8.46
C SER A 415 3.48 21.63 -7.21
N PRO A 416 2.41 22.47 -7.19
CA PRO A 416 1.56 22.67 -6.01
C PRO A 416 0.58 21.50 -5.76
N THR A 417 0.40 20.63 -6.75
CA THR A 417 -0.47 19.45 -6.67
C THR A 417 0.21 18.26 -7.32
N VAL A 418 -0.15 17.06 -6.88
CA VAL A 418 0.25 15.77 -7.49
C VAL A 418 -0.97 14.92 -7.75
N ARG A 419 -0.84 13.95 -8.66
CA ARG A 419 -1.91 13.02 -9.03
C ARG A 419 -1.89 11.78 -8.14
N LEU A 420 -3.05 11.13 -8.01
CA LEU A 420 -3.20 9.79 -7.40
C LEU A 420 -3.00 8.68 -8.43
N MET A 421 -3.40 8.94 -9.67
CA MET A 421 -3.29 8.04 -10.81
C MET A 421 -2.78 8.78 -12.06
N PRO A 422 -2.12 8.09 -13.01
CA PRO A 422 -1.57 8.71 -14.21
C PRO A 422 -2.60 9.05 -15.31
N SER A 423 -3.89 9.12 -14.99
CA SER A 423 -4.99 9.43 -15.94
C SER A 423 -5.84 10.59 -15.44
N ASP A 424 -6.33 11.46 -16.33
CA ASP A 424 -7.36 12.45 -15.93
C ASP A 424 -8.70 11.73 -15.67
N VAL A 425 -9.63 12.36 -14.95
CA VAL A 425 -10.97 11.81 -14.74
C VAL A 425 -11.70 11.63 -16.08
N PHE A 426 -12.55 10.61 -16.18
CA PHE A 426 -13.21 10.26 -17.45
C PHE A 426 -14.10 11.37 -17.97
N SER A 427 -15.01 11.83 -17.11
CA SER A 427 -15.96 12.89 -17.37
C SER A 427 -16.00 13.86 -16.18
N GLY A 428 -16.69 14.98 -16.36
CA GLY A 428 -16.91 15.92 -15.25
C GLY A 428 -15.62 16.40 -14.57
N ASN A 429 -15.64 16.39 -13.25
CA ASN A 429 -14.53 16.79 -12.39
C ASN A 429 -14.14 15.70 -11.39
N GLY A 430 -14.87 14.59 -11.29
CA GLY A 430 -14.72 13.59 -10.25
C GLY A 430 -14.73 12.15 -10.75
N CYS A 431 -14.18 11.26 -9.95
CA CYS A 431 -14.46 9.83 -10.00
C CYS A 431 -14.36 9.24 -8.59
N TRP A 432 -14.88 8.02 -8.42
CA TRP A 432 -14.75 7.25 -7.19
C TRP A 432 -13.48 6.41 -7.23
N TRP A 433 -12.45 6.84 -6.51
CA TRP A 433 -11.18 6.13 -6.40
C TRP A 433 -11.21 5.14 -5.25
N SER A 434 -10.71 3.93 -5.47
CA SER A 434 -10.75 2.81 -4.52
C SER A 434 -9.87 2.98 -3.30
N ASN A 435 -9.04 4.03 -3.25
CA ASN A 435 -7.86 4.10 -2.37
C ASN A 435 -6.85 3.00 -2.75
N ARG A 436 -5.74 2.91 -1.99
CA ARG A 436 -4.71 1.90 -2.17
C ARG A 436 -4.07 1.51 -0.83
N GLY A 437 -3.56 0.28 -0.76
CA GLY A 437 -2.95 -0.33 0.41
C GLY A 437 -2.87 -1.85 0.26
N ASP A 438 -2.03 -2.49 1.06
CA ASP A 438 -1.97 -3.96 1.17
C ASP A 438 -3.07 -4.45 2.12
N LEU A 439 -3.66 -5.61 1.84
CA LEU A 439 -4.69 -6.26 2.67
C LEU A 439 -5.88 -5.34 3.03
N ILE A 440 -6.38 -4.57 2.06
CA ILE A 440 -7.55 -3.70 2.25
C ILE A 440 -8.81 -4.29 1.60
N ASN A 441 -9.98 -3.83 2.06
CA ASN A 441 -11.27 -4.13 1.43
C ASN A 441 -12.13 -2.86 1.34
N THR A 442 -11.92 -2.05 0.31
CA THR A 442 -12.73 -0.85 0.10
C THR A 442 -14.00 -1.18 -0.66
N SER A 443 -15.06 -0.42 -0.41
CA SER A 443 -16.33 -0.64 -1.10
C SER A 443 -17.11 0.62 -1.41
N LEU A 444 -17.90 0.52 -2.47
CA LEU A 444 -18.84 1.54 -2.93
C LEU A 444 -20.18 0.86 -3.21
N THR A 445 -21.20 1.19 -2.43
CA THR A 445 -22.52 0.53 -2.46
C THR A 445 -23.64 1.53 -2.73
N GLY A 446 -24.54 1.22 -3.66
CA GLY A 446 -25.62 2.14 -4.03
C GLY A 446 -26.95 1.47 -4.34
N PRO A 447 -28.08 2.13 -4.04
CA PRO A 447 -29.40 1.62 -4.36
C PRO A 447 -29.74 1.80 -5.84
N VAL A 448 -30.43 0.81 -6.42
CA VAL A 448 -30.94 0.86 -7.80
C VAL A 448 -32.39 0.38 -7.84
N ASP A 449 -33.28 1.23 -8.36
CA ASP A 449 -34.68 0.88 -8.57
C ASP A 449 -34.92 0.41 -10.02
N LEU A 450 -35.19 -0.90 -10.18
CA LEU A 450 -35.47 -1.56 -11.46
C LEU A 450 -36.95 -1.93 -11.62
N LYS A 451 -37.86 -1.42 -10.78
CA LYS A 451 -39.29 -1.78 -10.78
C LYS A 451 -39.99 -1.59 -12.12
N PHE A 452 -39.50 -0.65 -12.93
CA PHE A 452 -40.10 -0.27 -14.22
C PHE A 452 -39.15 -0.45 -15.41
N THR A 453 -38.09 -1.24 -15.22
CA THR A 453 -37.06 -1.45 -16.25
C THR A 453 -37.08 -2.89 -16.72
N ASP A 454 -37.35 -3.08 -18.01
CA ASP A 454 -37.30 -4.38 -18.68
C ASP A 454 -35.88 -4.64 -19.22
N SER A 455 -35.27 -5.78 -18.86
CA SER A 455 -33.91 -6.16 -19.26
C SER A 455 -32.83 -5.09 -18.97
N PRO A 456 -32.69 -4.64 -17.71
CA PRO A 456 -31.71 -3.63 -17.34
C PRO A 456 -30.28 -4.10 -17.61
N ILE A 457 -29.47 -3.22 -18.17
CA ILE A 457 -28.02 -3.34 -18.33
C ILE A 457 -27.37 -2.27 -17.46
N LEU A 458 -26.47 -2.68 -16.58
CA LEU A 458 -25.56 -1.78 -15.88
C LEU A 458 -24.39 -1.45 -16.78
N ASP A 459 -24.08 -0.16 -16.92
CA ASP A 459 -22.90 0.36 -17.60
C ASP A 459 -22.12 1.25 -16.62
N PHE A 460 -20.79 1.18 -16.67
CA PHE A 460 -19.91 2.08 -15.92
C PHE A 460 -18.58 2.25 -16.64
N TRP A 461 -17.89 3.36 -16.37
CA TRP A 461 -16.54 3.61 -16.83
C TRP A 461 -15.55 3.31 -15.72
N MET A 462 -14.42 2.69 -16.08
CA MET A 462 -13.39 2.31 -15.13
C MET A 462 -12.01 2.57 -15.71
N TRP A 463 -11.15 3.19 -14.92
CA TRP A 463 -9.70 3.13 -15.08
C TRP A 463 -9.14 2.31 -13.92
N HIS A 464 -8.16 1.45 -14.18
CA HIS A 464 -7.58 0.62 -13.14
C HIS A 464 -6.10 0.29 -13.38
N ASP A 465 -5.39 0.15 -12.27
CA ASP A 465 -4.01 -0.31 -12.14
C ASP A 465 -3.97 -1.19 -10.89
N ILE A 466 -4.18 -2.50 -11.10
CA ILE A 466 -4.42 -3.52 -10.08
C ILE A 466 -3.36 -4.61 -10.25
N GLU A 467 -2.78 -5.12 -9.16
CA GLU A 467 -1.84 -6.23 -9.29
C GLU A 467 -2.50 -7.44 -9.93
N LYS A 468 -1.92 -7.87 -11.04
CA LYS A 468 -2.50 -8.91 -11.86
C LYS A 468 -2.50 -10.26 -11.15
N ASP A 469 -3.68 -10.88 -11.13
CA ASP A 469 -3.96 -12.22 -10.60
C ASP A 469 -3.89 -12.32 -9.05
N TRP A 470 -3.69 -11.21 -8.34
CA TRP A 470 -3.59 -11.13 -6.87
C TRP A 470 -4.66 -10.22 -6.27
N ASP A 471 -4.71 -8.98 -6.76
CA ASP A 471 -5.71 -7.99 -6.40
C ASP A 471 -6.92 -8.01 -7.32
N TYR A 472 -8.10 -7.67 -6.80
CA TYR A 472 -9.34 -7.71 -7.56
C TYR A 472 -10.34 -6.63 -7.19
N LEU A 473 -11.01 -6.10 -8.22
CA LEU A 473 -12.31 -5.43 -8.08
C LEU A 473 -13.44 -6.42 -8.41
N TYR A 474 -14.38 -6.58 -7.49
CA TYR A 474 -15.58 -7.39 -7.63
C TYR A 474 -16.83 -6.53 -7.80
N LEU A 475 -17.82 -7.07 -8.49
CA LEU A 475 -19.16 -6.50 -8.64
C LEU A 475 -20.18 -7.49 -8.10
N SER A 476 -21.08 -7.03 -7.23
CA SER A 476 -22.15 -7.87 -6.68
C SER A 476 -23.46 -7.12 -6.51
N VAL A 477 -24.55 -7.89 -6.40
CA VAL A 477 -25.91 -7.37 -6.14
C VAL A 477 -26.52 -8.03 -4.91
N SER A 478 -27.24 -7.23 -4.14
CA SER A 478 -28.10 -7.69 -3.04
C SER A 478 -29.57 -7.38 -3.33
N GLU A 479 -30.45 -8.32 -3.00
CA GLU A 479 -31.92 -8.18 -3.07
C GLU A 479 -32.56 -8.04 -1.68
N ASP A 480 -31.75 -8.05 -0.61
CA ASP A 480 -32.17 -8.15 0.79
C ASP A 480 -31.42 -7.15 1.69
N ASP A 481 -31.32 -5.92 1.20
CA ASP A 481 -30.74 -4.75 1.89
C ASP A 481 -29.31 -5.01 2.41
N GLY A 482 -28.51 -5.73 1.63
CA GLY A 482 -27.09 -6.00 1.89
C GLY A 482 -26.82 -7.21 2.78
N THR A 483 -27.85 -7.99 3.14
CA THR A 483 -27.71 -9.19 3.98
C THR A 483 -26.97 -10.31 3.22
N THR A 484 -27.30 -10.51 1.94
CA THR A 484 -26.62 -11.45 1.04
C THR A 484 -26.24 -10.79 -0.28
N TRP A 485 -25.14 -11.28 -0.87
CA TRP A 485 -24.56 -10.73 -2.10
C TRP A 485 -24.38 -11.83 -3.13
N SER A 486 -24.73 -11.53 -4.38
CA SER A 486 -24.52 -12.39 -5.54
C SER A 486 -23.53 -11.73 -6.50
N PRO A 487 -22.37 -12.35 -6.79
CA PRO A 487 -21.42 -11.81 -7.77
C PRO A 487 -22.05 -11.70 -9.16
N ILE A 488 -21.76 -10.61 -9.86
CA ILE A 488 -22.20 -10.36 -11.23
C ILE A 488 -20.99 -10.35 -12.16
N LEU A 489 -21.11 -11.07 -13.27
CA LEU A 489 -20.04 -11.26 -14.24
C LEU A 489 -20.13 -10.23 -15.36
N THR A 490 -18.98 -9.71 -15.77
CA THR A 490 -18.81 -8.98 -17.03
C THR A 490 -17.83 -9.72 -17.94
N LYS A 491 -17.75 -9.31 -19.20
CA LYS A 491 -16.87 -9.96 -20.20
C LYS A 491 -15.38 -9.76 -19.93
N SER A 492 -15.01 -8.69 -19.24
CA SER A 492 -13.61 -8.31 -19.02
C SER A 492 -13.05 -8.84 -17.70
N MET A 493 -13.87 -9.49 -16.87
CA MET A 493 -13.41 -10.09 -15.63
C MET A 493 -12.61 -11.38 -15.88
N SER A 494 -11.51 -11.53 -15.14
CA SER A 494 -10.73 -12.75 -15.10
C SER A 494 -11.39 -13.78 -14.19
N GLN A 495 -11.32 -15.05 -14.60
CA GLN A 495 -11.69 -16.17 -13.73
C GLN A 495 -10.56 -16.48 -12.74
N ASN A 496 -10.91 -17.23 -11.69
CA ASN A 496 -10.03 -17.57 -10.58
C ASN A 496 -8.64 -18.06 -11.06
N PRO A 497 -7.54 -17.37 -10.68
CA PRO A 497 -6.19 -17.78 -11.02
C PRO A 497 -5.81 -19.09 -10.32
N ALA A 498 -4.76 -19.74 -10.82
CA ALA A 498 -4.22 -20.95 -10.20
C ALA A 498 -3.60 -20.72 -8.81
N SER A 499 -3.47 -19.45 -8.38
CA SER A 499 -2.95 -19.02 -7.07
C SER A 499 -3.98 -19.10 -5.95
N GLY A 500 -5.28 -19.06 -6.27
CA GLY A 500 -6.37 -19.05 -5.30
C GLY A 500 -6.60 -17.70 -4.59
N ALA A 501 -5.88 -16.65 -5.01
CA ALA A 501 -6.05 -15.30 -4.49
C ALA A 501 -7.46 -14.74 -4.75
N SER A 502 -8.11 -15.13 -5.85
CA SER A 502 -9.46 -14.65 -6.14
C SER A 502 -10.55 -15.30 -5.28
N LEU A 503 -11.47 -14.46 -4.81
CA LEU A 503 -12.70 -14.86 -4.13
C LEU A 503 -13.81 -15.23 -5.13
N SER A 504 -13.82 -14.64 -6.34
CA SER A 504 -14.80 -14.96 -7.39
C SER A 504 -14.25 -14.65 -8.80
N SER A 505 -15.05 -14.15 -9.74
CA SER A 505 -14.50 -13.53 -10.96
C SER A 505 -14.47 -12.02 -10.74
N GLY A 506 -13.36 -11.38 -11.09
CA GLY A 506 -13.16 -9.95 -10.83
C GLY A 506 -12.24 -9.30 -11.86
N TYR A 507 -12.14 -7.99 -11.82
CA TYR A 507 -11.18 -7.22 -12.62
C TYR A 507 -9.82 -7.24 -11.94
N THR A 508 -8.76 -7.44 -12.72
CA THR A 508 -7.37 -7.50 -12.25
C THR A 508 -6.44 -7.12 -13.40
N GLY A 509 -5.24 -6.64 -13.10
CA GLY A 509 -4.31 -6.10 -14.09
C GLY A 509 -4.52 -4.61 -14.34
N THR A 510 -4.11 -4.13 -15.51
CA THR A 510 -4.03 -2.70 -15.81
C THR A 510 -4.82 -2.33 -17.06
N SER A 511 -5.40 -1.13 -17.07
CA SER A 511 -5.99 -0.49 -18.24
C SER A 511 -5.12 0.64 -18.77
N ASP A 512 -4.95 0.71 -20.08
CA ASP A 512 -4.21 1.80 -20.73
C ASP A 512 -4.97 3.15 -20.65
N ASN A 513 -6.31 3.10 -20.65
CA ASN A 513 -7.21 4.24 -20.61
C ASN A 513 -8.52 3.82 -19.91
N TRP A 514 -9.44 4.77 -19.71
CA TRP A 514 -10.79 4.50 -19.26
C TRP A 514 -11.53 3.55 -20.23
N GLU A 515 -12.09 2.48 -19.66
CA GLU A 515 -12.86 1.47 -20.40
C GLU A 515 -14.30 1.45 -19.92
N ARG A 516 -15.23 1.22 -20.84
CA ARG A 516 -16.63 0.98 -20.52
C ARG A 516 -16.87 -0.49 -20.29
N HIS A 517 -17.48 -0.82 -19.16
CA HIS A 517 -17.91 -2.17 -18.83
C HIS A 517 -19.43 -2.24 -18.74
N SER A 518 -19.98 -3.43 -19.02
CA SER A 518 -21.42 -3.68 -18.98
C SER A 518 -21.73 -5.01 -18.31
N ALA A 519 -22.80 -5.04 -17.51
CA ALA A 519 -23.33 -6.23 -16.86
C ALA A 519 -24.83 -6.37 -17.12
N ASP A 520 -25.28 -7.60 -17.40
CA ASP A 520 -26.71 -7.91 -17.57
C ASP A 520 -27.37 -8.06 -16.20
N LEU A 521 -28.38 -7.23 -15.92
CA LEU A 521 -29.18 -7.28 -14.69
C LEU A 521 -30.60 -7.82 -14.95
N SER A 522 -30.86 -8.46 -16.09
CA SER A 522 -32.19 -8.93 -16.48
C SER A 522 -32.88 -9.81 -15.44
N SER A 523 -32.14 -10.60 -14.65
CA SER A 523 -32.66 -11.41 -13.54
C SER A 523 -33.25 -10.60 -12.38
N TYR A 524 -32.94 -9.31 -12.30
CA TYR A 524 -33.37 -8.38 -11.27
C TYR A 524 -34.45 -7.39 -11.77
N SER A 525 -34.96 -7.57 -13.00
CA SER A 525 -36.06 -6.76 -13.54
C SER A 525 -37.26 -6.76 -12.58
N GLY A 526 -37.83 -5.58 -12.33
CA GLY A 526 -38.98 -5.42 -11.46
C GLY A 526 -38.66 -5.33 -9.96
N LYS A 527 -37.39 -5.30 -9.55
CA LYS A 527 -36.95 -5.28 -8.15
C LYS A 527 -36.26 -3.96 -7.78
N ALA A 528 -36.17 -3.69 -6.47
CA ALA A 528 -35.19 -2.74 -5.95
C ALA A 528 -34.00 -3.57 -5.43
N ILE A 529 -32.78 -3.13 -5.75
CA ILE A 529 -31.55 -3.85 -5.42
C ILE A 529 -30.49 -2.90 -4.89
N LEU A 530 -29.46 -3.44 -4.26
CA LEU A 530 -28.19 -2.74 -4.05
C LEU A 530 -27.16 -3.29 -5.04
N ILE A 531 -26.33 -2.39 -5.58
CA ILE A 531 -25.11 -2.74 -6.33
C ILE A 531 -23.92 -2.39 -5.45
N ARG A 532 -22.89 -3.24 -5.45
CA ARG A 532 -21.66 -3.02 -4.71
C ARG A 532 -20.43 -3.34 -5.53
N PHE A 533 -19.47 -2.44 -5.46
CA PHE A 533 -18.08 -2.67 -5.86
C PHE A 533 -17.26 -2.95 -4.60
N ASP A 534 -16.48 -4.04 -4.60
CA ASP A 534 -15.49 -4.34 -3.55
C ASP A 534 -14.10 -4.37 -4.21
N TYR A 535 -13.16 -3.53 -3.78
CA TYR A 535 -11.75 -3.60 -4.16
C TYR A 535 -10.97 -4.25 -3.02
N ILE A 536 -10.41 -5.41 -3.28
CA ILE A 536 -9.72 -6.24 -2.29
C ILE A 536 -8.30 -6.50 -2.79
N THR A 537 -7.32 -6.23 -1.92
CA THR A 537 -5.90 -6.48 -2.18
C THR A 537 -5.36 -7.60 -1.29
N ASP A 538 -4.26 -8.21 -1.72
CA ASP A 538 -3.57 -9.26 -0.97
C ASP A 538 -2.38 -8.71 -0.14
N GLU A 539 -1.48 -9.58 0.31
CA GLU A 539 -0.38 -9.26 1.24
C GLU A 539 0.66 -8.30 0.64
N SER A 540 0.88 -8.36 -0.67
CA SER A 540 1.84 -7.55 -1.42
C SER A 540 1.77 -7.99 -2.89
N VAL A 541 1.71 -7.11 -3.89
CA VAL A 541 1.93 -5.65 -3.90
C VAL A 541 0.67 -4.89 -4.33
N ASN A 542 0.42 -3.72 -3.74
CA ASN A 542 -0.67 -2.86 -4.22
C ASN A 542 -0.22 -1.77 -5.21
N GLU A 543 -1.00 -1.60 -6.29
CA GLU A 543 -0.77 -0.59 -7.33
C GLU A 543 -1.62 0.68 -7.09
N SER A 544 -1.91 1.48 -8.12
CA SER A 544 -2.65 2.74 -7.96
C SER A 544 -4.15 2.56 -7.65
N GLY A 545 -4.69 1.34 -7.80
CA GLY A 545 -6.08 1.01 -7.53
C GLY A 545 -7.01 1.27 -8.72
N VAL A 546 -8.26 1.63 -8.45
CA VAL A 546 -9.34 1.76 -9.43
C VAL A 546 -10.00 3.12 -9.31
N CYS A 547 -10.38 3.74 -10.43
CA CYS A 547 -11.38 4.82 -10.43
C CYS A 547 -12.60 4.43 -11.26
N ILE A 548 -13.79 4.64 -10.70
CA ILE A 548 -15.08 4.34 -11.32
C ILE A 548 -15.83 5.65 -11.56
N ASP A 549 -16.42 5.80 -12.74
CA ASP A 549 -17.22 6.97 -13.13
C ASP A 549 -18.44 6.56 -13.96
N ASP A 550 -19.42 7.47 -14.08
CA ASP A 550 -20.58 7.37 -14.97
C ASP A 550 -21.33 6.02 -14.89
N ILE A 551 -21.70 5.62 -13.66
CA ILE A 551 -22.50 4.43 -13.39
C ILE A 551 -23.93 4.70 -13.85
N SER A 552 -24.45 3.84 -14.73
CA SER A 552 -25.74 4.04 -15.38
C SER A 552 -26.50 2.73 -15.62
N ILE A 553 -27.82 2.84 -15.73
CA ILE A 553 -28.72 1.71 -16.04
C ILE A 553 -29.47 2.02 -17.33
N SER A 554 -29.50 1.06 -18.27
CA SER A 554 -30.25 1.20 -19.52
C SER A 554 -31.73 1.52 -19.25
N GLY A 555 -32.24 2.62 -19.80
CA GLY A 555 -33.63 3.06 -19.61
C GLY A 555 -33.85 3.93 -18.36
N VAL A 556 -32.89 3.99 -17.43
CA VAL A 556 -32.91 4.89 -16.27
C VAL A 556 -31.98 6.09 -16.46
N GLY A 557 -30.78 5.86 -17.02
CA GLY A 557 -29.74 6.87 -17.19
C GLY A 557 -28.62 6.74 -16.15
N ILE A 558 -27.83 7.81 -15.99
CA ILE A 558 -26.77 7.90 -14.99
C ILE A 558 -27.40 7.94 -13.59
N ILE A 559 -26.92 7.07 -12.71
CA ILE A 559 -27.36 6.93 -11.32
C ILE A 559 -26.28 7.36 -10.32
N GLU A 560 -25.02 7.45 -10.76
CA GLU A 560 -23.89 7.96 -9.98
C GLU A 560 -22.74 8.37 -10.91
N ASN A 561 -22.16 9.55 -10.68
CA ASN A 561 -21.07 10.12 -11.51
C ASN A 561 -20.08 10.99 -10.71
N ALA A 562 -20.05 10.89 -9.38
CA ALA A 562 -19.16 11.61 -8.48
C ALA A 562 -19.21 13.16 -8.51
N GLU A 563 -20.17 13.78 -9.23
CA GLU A 563 -20.22 15.24 -9.40
C GLU A 563 -21.02 16.00 -8.32
N SER A 564 -21.78 15.29 -7.48
CA SER A 564 -22.64 15.90 -6.46
C SER A 564 -22.70 15.06 -5.18
N GLU A 565 -23.52 15.51 -4.22
CA GLU A 565 -23.93 14.64 -3.12
C GLU A 565 -24.51 13.34 -3.66
N SER A 566 -24.15 12.23 -3.01
CA SER A 566 -24.42 10.88 -3.47
C SER A 566 -25.18 10.11 -2.41
N SER A 567 -26.13 9.29 -2.84
CA SER A 567 -26.79 8.29 -1.99
C SER A 567 -26.01 6.98 -1.91
N TRP A 568 -24.85 6.90 -2.56
CA TRP A 568 -23.95 5.76 -2.48
C TRP A 568 -23.11 5.86 -1.21
N GLU A 569 -23.04 4.75 -0.50
CA GLU A 569 -22.25 4.59 0.71
C GLU A 569 -20.86 4.09 0.33
N SER A 570 -19.84 4.84 0.70
CA SER A 570 -18.45 4.44 0.56
C SER A 570 -17.87 3.99 1.90
N SER A 571 -17.00 2.99 1.83
CA SER A 571 -16.10 2.60 2.91
C SER A 571 -14.72 2.45 2.28
N GLY A 572 -13.84 3.42 2.49
CA GLY A 572 -12.51 3.47 1.87
C GLY A 572 -12.46 4.03 0.45
N PHE A 573 -13.53 3.93 -0.36
CA PHE A 573 -13.61 4.65 -1.64
C PHE A 573 -13.73 6.17 -1.42
N ILE A 574 -13.01 6.95 -2.23
CA ILE A 574 -12.93 8.40 -2.08
C ILE A 574 -13.32 9.10 -3.39
N ARG A 575 -14.21 10.10 -3.31
CA ARG A 575 -14.48 11.01 -4.43
C ARG A 575 -13.28 11.92 -4.64
N THR A 576 -12.70 11.89 -5.83
CA THR A 576 -11.49 12.64 -6.16
C THR A 576 -11.53 13.21 -7.58
N ASN A 577 -10.87 14.35 -7.76
CA ASN A 577 -10.56 14.92 -9.07
C ASN A 577 -9.17 14.49 -9.58
N ASN A 578 -8.58 13.47 -8.94
CA ASN A 578 -7.22 12.99 -9.16
C ASN A 578 -6.12 14.04 -8.87
N ARG A 579 -6.36 15.01 -7.98
CA ARG A 579 -5.34 15.98 -7.56
C ARG A 579 -5.38 16.20 -6.05
N ILE A 580 -4.24 16.01 -5.42
CA ILE A 580 -4.03 16.32 -4.01
C ILE A 580 -2.93 17.36 -3.84
N THR A 581 -2.92 18.04 -2.70
CA THR A 581 -1.86 19.01 -2.38
C THR A 581 -0.51 18.32 -2.33
N GLN A 582 0.46 18.85 -3.09
CA GLN A 582 1.83 18.35 -3.04
C GLN A 582 2.60 19.01 -1.90
N LYS A 583 3.25 18.20 -1.07
CA LYS A 583 4.19 18.63 -0.03
C LYS A 583 5.64 18.37 -0.46
N PHE A 584 6.55 19.26 -0.07
CA PHE A 584 7.98 19.05 -0.17
C PHE A 584 8.63 19.44 1.14
N THR A 585 9.65 18.69 1.54
CA THR A 585 10.66 19.13 2.50
C THR A 585 11.88 19.61 1.72
N LEU A 586 12.33 20.83 2.01
CA LEU A 586 13.61 21.36 1.53
C LEU A 586 14.53 21.62 2.71
N GLN A 587 15.73 21.03 2.67
CA GLN A 587 16.73 21.19 3.72
C GLN A 587 18.06 21.59 3.11
N ILE A 588 18.70 22.63 3.64
CA ILE A 588 20.04 23.05 3.26
C ILE A 588 21.03 22.61 4.35
N ILE A 589 22.08 21.93 3.94
CA ILE A 589 23.21 21.53 4.79
C ILE A 589 24.41 22.37 4.38
N GLU A 590 24.93 23.18 5.31
CA GLU A 590 26.24 23.82 5.21
C GLU A 590 27.27 22.92 5.91
N LEU A 591 28.14 22.30 5.11
CA LEU A 591 29.19 21.41 5.58
C LEU A 591 30.44 22.20 5.97
N GLY A 592 30.58 22.52 7.26
CA GLY A 592 31.78 23.11 7.85
C GLY A 592 32.31 22.30 9.04
N GLU A 593 33.10 22.95 9.93
CA GLU A 593 33.58 22.35 11.19
C GLU A 593 32.43 21.91 12.12
N SER A 594 31.34 22.68 12.09
CA SER A 594 30.03 22.29 12.62
C SER A 594 29.01 22.41 11.49
N HIS A 595 28.33 21.31 11.17
CA HIS A 595 27.28 21.32 10.15
C HIS A 595 26.12 22.21 10.59
N ALA A 596 25.62 23.08 9.70
CA ALA A 596 24.40 23.84 9.90
C ALA A 596 23.29 23.33 8.98
N ILE A 597 22.09 23.14 9.54
CA ILE A 597 20.93 22.59 8.82
C ILE A 597 19.84 23.66 8.85
N THR A 598 19.29 24.00 7.69
CA THR A 598 18.19 24.95 7.55
C THR A 598 17.04 24.32 6.79
N ASN A 599 15.87 24.18 7.42
CA ASN A 599 14.64 23.80 6.73
C ASN A 599 14.04 25.04 6.03
N ILE A 600 13.55 24.86 4.81
CA ILE A 600 13.02 25.93 3.98
C ILE A 600 11.53 25.69 3.73
N ASP A 601 10.70 26.60 4.23
CA ASP A 601 9.26 26.59 3.99
C ASP A 601 8.92 27.05 2.56
N LEU A 602 7.93 26.42 1.96
CA LEU A 602 7.39 26.80 0.66
C LEU A 602 6.20 27.75 0.84
N ASP A 603 6.05 28.69 -0.09
CA ASP A 603 4.82 29.48 -0.19
C ASP A 603 3.64 28.64 -0.72
N ALA A 604 2.45 29.25 -0.73
CA ALA A 604 1.22 28.60 -1.22
C ALA A 604 1.25 28.19 -2.70
N ASN A 605 2.24 28.64 -3.47
CA ASN A 605 2.45 28.29 -4.88
C ASN A 605 3.60 27.27 -5.06
N GLY A 606 4.10 26.68 -3.98
CA GLY A 606 5.20 25.72 -4.02
C GLY A 606 6.56 26.34 -4.32
N LYS A 607 6.74 27.64 -4.03
CA LYS A 607 8.01 28.35 -4.26
C LYS A 607 8.79 28.55 -2.97
N ALA A 608 10.10 28.49 -3.08
CA ALA A 608 11.01 28.88 -2.02
C ALA A 608 12.27 29.52 -2.58
N SER A 609 12.95 30.33 -1.77
CA SER A 609 14.28 30.85 -2.09
C SER A 609 15.16 30.89 -0.85
N PHE A 610 16.44 30.56 -1.00
CA PHE A 610 17.42 30.59 0.07
C PHE A 610 18.66 31.38 -0.35
N ASN A 611 19.09 32.32 0.48
CA ASN A 611 20.28 33.12 0.23
C ASN A 611 21.50 32.43 0.85
N ILE A 612 22.45 32.09 -0.02
CA ILE A 612 23.74 31.53 0.34
C ILE A 612 24.71 32.69 0.50
N SER A 613 25.15 32.92 1.73
CA SER A 613 26.17 33.91 2.06
C SER A 613 27.58 33.33 1.93
N GLU A 614 28.59 34.19 1.85
CA GLU A 614 29.98 33.73 1.89
C GLU A 614 30.24 33.01 3.22
N PRO A 615 30.64 31.73 3.21
CA PRO A 615 30.81 30.96 4.44
C PRO A 615 32.05 31.44 5.21
N GLU A 616 32.01 31.38 6.54
CA GLU A 616 33.15 31.80 7.39
C GLU A 616 34.38 30.88 7.23
N THR A 617 34.16 29.64 6.80
CA THR A 617 35.18 28.64 6.47
C THR A 617 34.92 28.07 5.07
N GLN A 618 35.84 27.26 4.51
CA GLN A 618 35.57 26.55 3.25
C GLN A 618 34.46 25.52 3.47
N SER A 619 33.21 25.93 3.27
CA SER A 619 32.04 25.09 3.44
C SER A 619 31.44 24.70 2.08
N GLU A 620 30.90 23.49 2.01
CA GLU A 620 30.09 23.02 0.89
C GLU A 620 28.61 23.12 1.25
N PHE A 621 27.76 23.46 0.29
CA PHE A 621 26.32 23.55 0.49
C PHE A 621 25.62 22.40 -0.24
N ILE A 622 24.79 21.65 0.48
CA ILE A 622 23.95 20.60 -0.09
C ILE A 622 22.50 21.04 0.05
N VAL A 623 21.72 20.96 -1.02
CA VAL A 623 20.25 20.96 -0.89
C VAL A 623 19.75 19.52 -0.95
N VAL A 624 18.92 19.18 0.02
CA VAL A 624 18.16 17.94 0.07
C VAL A 624 16.72 18.27 -0.26
N VAL A 625 16.18 17.60 -1.29
CA VAL A 625 14.80 17.77 -1.72
C VAL A 625 14.07 16.44 -1.57
N SER A 626 12.99 16.45 -0.79
CA SER A 626 12.15 15.28 -0.56
C SER A 626 10.68 15.63 -0.80
N PRO A 627 10.02 15.08 -1.83
CA PRO A 627 8.57 15.12 -1.94
C PRO A 627 7.95 14.24 -0.84
N THR A 628 6.98 14.76 -0.09
CA THR A 628 6.46 14.12 1.15
C THR A 628 4.93 14.04 1.17
N THR A 629 4.32 13.78 0.01
CA THR A 629 2.87 13.66 -0.09
C THR A 629 2.42 12.23 0.17
N ARG A 630 1.60 12.03 1.20
CA ARG A 630 0.97 10.73 1.54
C ARG A 630 0.04 10.26 0.42
N LYS A 631 -0.20 8.94 0.33
CA LYS A 631 -1.18 8.26 -0.55
C LYS A 631 -0.95 8.33 -2.06
N THR A 632 0.23 8.75 -2.54
CA THR A 632 0.60 8.66 -3.97
C THR A 632 1.98 8.07 -4.18
N SER A 633 2.12 7.25 -5.22
CA SER A 633 3.38 6.76 -5.76
C SER A 633 3.85 7.57 -6.97
N ILE A 634 3.08 8.58 -7.40
CA ILE A 634 3.43 9.43 -8.54
C ILE A 634 4.61 10.34 -8.15
N PRO A 635 5.74 10.28 -8.87
CA PRO A 635 6.87 11.18 -8.62
C PRO A 635 6.52 12.65 -8.82
N SER A 636 7.19 13.52 -8.08
CA SER A 636 6.99 14.96 -8.14
C SER A 636 8.03 15.66 -8.99
N GLU A 637 7.58 16.54 -9.88
CA GLU A 637 8.43 17.43 -10.65
C GLU A 637 8.67 18.76 -9.91
N TYR A 638 9.92 19.23 -9.95
CA TYR A 638 10.34 20.54 -9.44
C TYR A 638 11.51 21.10 -10.23
N THR A 639 11.69 22.42 -10.16
CA THR A 639 12.83 23.14 -10.75
C THR A 639 13.69 23.74 -9.65
N LEU A 640 15.01 23.60 -9.79
CA LEU A 640 16.01 24.33 -9.01
C LEU A 640 16.77 25.30 -9.92
N SER A 641 17.15 26.45 -9.40
CA SER A 641 18.11 27.35 -10.06
C SER A 641 18.99 28.06 -9.05
N LEU A 642 20.27 28.22 -9.36
CA LEU A 642 21.23 28.93 -8.53
C LEU A 642 21.70 30.19 -9.25
N THR A 643 21.54 31.37 -8.67
CA THR A 643 21.91 32.64 -9.32
C THR A 643 22.83 33.50 -8.44
N ALA A 644 23.70 34.29 -9.06
CA ALA A 644 24.36 35.40 -8.38
C ALA A 644 23.33 36.49 -8.00
N GLN A 645 23.56 37.18 -6.89
CA GLN A 645 22.77 38.36 -6.49
C GLN A 645 23.37 39.67 -6.97
#